data_AF-A0A815E1C1-F1
#
_entry.id   AF-A0A815E1C1-F1
#
_cell.length_a   1.000
_cell.length_b   1.000
_cell.length_c   1.000
_cell.angle_alpha   90.00
_cell.angle_beta   90.00
_cell.angle_gamma   90.00
#
_symmetry.space_group_name_H-M   'P 1'
#
loop_
_entity.id
_entity.type
_entity.pdbx_description
1 polymer ?
#
loop_
_entity_poly.entity_id
_entity_poly.type
_entity_poly.pdbx_seq_one_letter_code
_entity_poly.pdbx_strand_id
1 'polypeptide(L)'
;MIIRTIDSATITMNDTAPCPKIFSIEHGSNTSITNICLSKIMNITTTGSSSLVFNESLTCTTAIDIVASGTTQVTNICADNTLNITGTDLSTVNVRTSSQCPNNTIIVGSNGTQIFNVGATSTLNIQVTDSATVTLAESCLCSQNTFITSSSTIPISGICAHNTLQLLASDSSALFVNTAVVCPQTINVIASDSTLIPNLCATASLNIQAANTANVSINQTSSCPLNTNIISSTLIPISNICAQNTLQLTGNVNSNLTVDSTAICPQNTTVIASNATLISNICAISRLIIQAQSMANVSINHTWPCPQDTTVVSSSSVPINYICAQHTLQLTATGLSNLIVNSSMICPQTTNATALDTTIIPNLCASSQLTMQAANSASVSINNTWACPQSTTITSSSTIPIPNICANNTLKLTGSNSSYLTVDSTTVCPQNTSVVGSQRAVILNLCGTMQLTIQASDTANISINQTWPCPKYASISSSSSIPIANICAQNTLQLTSSGTSNLTVNSTVVCPQTTTVIASGNTSILNLCASSQLTIQAANTANISMNHTWPCPQFVNIISSSTIPILDICAQRTLTLTDSGSSGFGIDSSVMCPQTATIIASGTTPILNLCATLQLTIQAGSTANVAINHTWPCPQSVTISSSSNISILNICAQNTSTLTGSRSSSLMVDSSVICPQSTTVKASDTTLIPNLCASSQLTIQAANTANVSINHTWPCPQSVNINSSSTIPILNICANSTLTLTGSDSSILMANSSVICPQNTTVTASGTSLTSNLCASSQLTIQAANTASISINHTWPCPQSTTIISSSTILISDISAQKTLKLTSSGSSILNVDSTVICPQNTSVVASGTSMITNICATMQLTIQAIDMANVSINQTSPCPTYVSVNSSSNLSISGICAYNELQMYVHQTSGLIINSSIVCPDMTYVVASEQAYITNLCANVELDVEVYDLAIVQPNTSWLCPQKTVVTATNVNNTLSFCALNSMFINVINSTFVYNSTQPCPINITITASNGSNVFNVCSSLNTNIYAKNSTVLTDEFGCSSVVNVTATNLAVVYVCATSAIYAVASFNATIYYKGPLASNSSIDGSEIIPWV
;
A
#
# COMPACT_ATOMS: atom_id res chain seq x y z
N MET A 1 72.84 -101.85 -8.57
CA MET A 1 72.32 -103.23 -8.65
C MET A 1 71.04 -103.17 -9.48
N ILE A 2 70.87 -104.07 -10.45
CA ILE A 2 69.65 -104.18 -11.27
C ILE A 2 69.00 -105.51 -10.95
N ILE A 3 67.76 -105.50 -10.48
CA ILE A 3 66.99 -106.73 -10.22
C ILE A 3 65.83 -106.79 -11.22
N ARG A 4 65.79 -107.88 -11.99
CA ARG A 4 64.71 -108.17 -12.96
C ARG A 4 63.97 -109.43 -12.56
N THR A 5 62.65 -109.35 -12.36
CA THR A 5 61.79 -110.53 -12.12
C THR A 5 60.66 -110.58 -13.13
N ILE A 6 60.43 -111.76 -13.69
CA ILE A 6 59.47 -111.97 -14.80
C ILE A 6 58.08 -112.40 -14.27
N ASP A 7 58.03 -113.04 -13.09
CA ASP A 7 56.81 -113.49 -12.38
C ASP A 7 56.83 -113.07 -10.89
N SER A 8 55.77 -113.42 -10.14
CA SER A 8 55.56 -113.09 -8.72
C SER A 8 56.73 -113.52 -7.83
N ALA A 9 57.38 -112.56 -7.15
CA ALA A 9 58.52 -112.81 -6.26
C ALA A 9 58.42 -112.01 -4.95
N THR A 10 58.92 -112.56 -3.84
CA THR A 10 59.16 -111.81 -2.60
C THR A 10 60.66 -111.58 -2.45
N ILE A 11 61.09 -110.32 -2.43
CA ILE A 11 62.50 -109.93 -2.26
C ILE A 11 62.64 -109.28 -0.90
N THR A 12 63.34 -109.94 0.03
CA THR A 12 63.68 -109.37 1.34
C THR A 12 65.18 -109.09 1.38
N MET A 13 65.57 -107.84 1.59
CA MET A 13 66.96 -107.46 1.82
C MET A 13 67.24 -107.43 3.33
N ASN A 14 68.34 -108.05 3.77
CA ASN A 14 68.65 -108.14 5.19
C ASN A 14 69.48 -106.90 5.61
N ASP A 15 69.15 -106.31 6.76
CA ASP A 15 69.60 -104.98 7.25
C ASP A 15 71.12 -104.84 7.51
N THR A 16 71.94 -105.86 7.22
CA THR A 16 73.37 -105.91 7.58
C THR A 16 74.35 -105.71 6.42
N ALA A 17 73.88 -105.53 5.18
CA ALA A 17 74.74 -105.36 4.01
C ALA A 17 74.95 -103.88 3.60
N PRO A 18 76.14 -103.48 3.10
CA PRO A 18 76.40 -102.11 2.64
C PRO A 18 75.50 -101.73 1.46
N CYS A 19 74.77 -100.62 1.63
CA CYS A 19 73.66 -100.27 0.77
C CYS A 19 74.15 -99.67 -0.58
N PRO A 20 73.78 -100.26 -1.72
CA PRO A 20 74.27 -99.84 -3.04
C PRO A 20 73.91 -98.38 -3.37
N LYS A 21 74.85 -97.68 -4.04
CA LYS A 21 74.72 -96.24 -4.38
C LYS A 21 73.63 -95.91 -5.40
N ILE A 22 73.32 -96.85 -6.31
CA ILE A 22 72.27 -96.75 -7.32
C ILE A 22 71.56 -98.10 -7.40
N PHE A 23 70.24 -98.05 -7.23
CA PHE A 23 69.37 -99.23 -7.24
C PHE A 23 68.30 -99.06 -8.33
N SER A 24 68.17 -100.05 -9.20
CA SER A 24 67.10 -100.11 -10.18
C SER A 24 66.42 -101.48 -10.16
N ILE A 25 65.10 -101.50 -10.14
CA ILE A 25 64.30 -102.71 -10.09
C ILE A 25 63.30 -102.61 -11.21
N GLU A 26 63.24 -103.64 -12.06
CA GLU A 26 62.25 -103.78 -13.13
C GLU A 26 61.53 -105.12 -12.91
N HIS A 27 60.24 -105.14 -12.64
CA HIS A 27 59.57 -106.39 -12.30
C HIS A 27 58.15 -106.54 -12.85
N GLY A 28 57.75 -107.81 -13.04
CA GLY A 28 56.39 -108.24 -13.39
C GLY A 28 55.42 -108.28 -12.20
N SER A 29 54.18 -108.64 -12.51
CA SER A 29 53.03 -108.61 -11.59
C SER A 29 53.20 -109.49 -10.34
N ASN A 30 52.68 -109.01 -9.20
CA ASN A 30 52.63 -109.62 -7.86
C ASN A 30 54.00 -109.78 -7.16
N THR A 31 54.85 -108.73 -7.19
CA THR A 31 56.12 -108.72 -6.46
C THR A 31 56.02 -107.93 -5.15
N SER A 32 56.53 -108.50 -4.05
CA SER A 32 56.62 -107.85 -2.73
C SER A 32 58.07 -107.62 -2.35
N ILE A 33 58.49 -106.38 -2.10
CA ILE A 33 59.85 -106.05 -1.66
C ILE A 33 59.83 -105.44 -0.27
N THR A 34 60.60 -106.01 0.65
CA THR A 34 60.66 -105.56 2.06
C THR A 34 62.10 -105.32 2.51
N ASN A 35 62.30 -104.35 3.41
CA ASN A 35 63.58 -103.99 4.05
C ASN A 35 64.67 -103.48 3.09
N ILE A 36 64.37 -102.48 2.27
CA ILE A 36 65.36 -101.85 1.38
C ILE A 36 66.19 -100.79 2.13
N CYS A 37 67.52 -100.93 2.15
CA CYS A 37 68.45 -99.91 2.64
C CYS A 37 69.14 -99.17 1.48
N LEU A 38 69.28 -97.83 1.55
CA LEU A 38 69.69 -96.97 0.42
C LEU A 38 70.56 -95.79 0.84
N SER A 39 71.42 -95.32 -0.08
CA SER A 39 72.35 -94.20 0.19
C SER A 39 72.38 -93.03 -0.80
N LYS A 40 71.70 -93.07 -1.98
CA LYS A 40 71.76 -91.91 -2.91
C LYS A 40 70.58 -91.70 -3.88
N ILE A 41 70.41 -92.58 -4.89
CA ILE A 41 69.38 -92.44 -5.94
C ILE A 41 68.77 -93.81 -6.25
N MET A 42 67.45 -93.84 -6.36
CA MET A 42 66.68 -95.05 -6.62
C MET A 42 65.71 -94.81 -7.77
N ASN A 43 65.79 -95.65 -8.80
CA ASN A 43 64.87 -95.65 -9.94
C ASN A 43 64.11 -96.98 -9.96
N ILE A 44 62.87 -97.01 -9.47
CA ILE A 44 62.05 -98.23 -9.46
C ILE A 44 61.11 -98.19 -10.64
N THR A 45 61.13 -99.20 -11.49
CA THR A 45 60.15 -99.39 -12.58
C THR A 45 59.29 -100.62 -12.30
N THR A 46 57.99 -100.46 -12.09
CA THR A 46 57.08 -101.59 -11.79
C THR A 46 56.07 -101.82 -12.92
N THR A 47 55.77 -103.09 -13.22
CA THR A 47 54.70 -103.49 -14.15
C THR A 47 53.74 -104.49 -13.49
N GLY A 48 52.45 -104.16 -13.42
CA GLY A 48 51.41 -104.94 -12.73
C GLY A 48 51.21 -104.60 -11.24
N SER A 49 50.46 -105.44 -10.51
CA SER A 49 50.19 -105.22 -9.08
C SER A 49 51.43 -105.49 -8.21
N SER A 50 51.86 -104.55 -7.38
CA SER A 50 53.15 -104.57 -6.69
C SER A 50 53.05 -103.99 -5.27
N SER A 51 53.84 -104.48 -4.32
CA SER A 51 53.91 -103.89 -2.97
C SER A 51 55.37 -103.68 -2.54
N LEU A 52 55.72 -102.44 -2.24
CA LEU A 52 57.03 -101.97 -1.80
C LEU A 52 56.91 -101.47 -0.36
N VAL A 53 57.61 -102.11 0.58
CA VAL A 53 57.60 -101.73 2.00
C VAL A 53 59.03 -101.38 2.43
N PHE A 54 59.26 -100.12 2.79
CA PHE A 54 60.52 -99.62 3.32
C PHE A 54 60.52 -99.72 4.86
N ASN A 55 61.69 -99.93 5.46
CA ASN A 55 61.79 -100.09 6.92
C ASN A 55 61.78 -98.70 7.61
N GLU A 56 61.11 -98.60 8.76
CA GLU A 56 60.81 -97.34 9.47
C GLU A 56 62.04 -96.62 10.05
N SER A 57 63.23 -97.24 9.99
CA SER A 57 64.43 -96.81 10.71
C SER A 57 65.58 -96.28 9.84
N LEU A 58 65.38 -95.99 8.55
CA LEU A 58 66.45 -95.56 7.65
C LEU A 58 66.31 -94.09 7.22
N THR A 59 67.37 -93.32 7.53
CA THR A 59 67.55 -91.91 7.17
C THR A 59 67.70 -91.70 5.67
N CYS A 60 67.15 -90.56 5.21
CA CYS A 60 66.67 -90.34 3.86
C CYS A 60 67.77 -90.25 2.76
N THR A 61 67.39 -90.64 1.55
CA THR A 61 68.12 -90.41 0.29
C THR A 61 67.82 -89.02 -0.30
N THR A 62 68.70 -88.52 -1.18
CA THR A 62 68.56 -87.20 -1.83
C THR A 62 67.50 -87.16 -2.93
N ALA A 63 67.21 -88.25 -3.63
CA ALA A 63 66.13 -88.29 -4.63
C ALA A 63 65.66 -89.72 -4.89
N ILE A 64 64.35 -89.92 -5.04
CA ILE A 64 63.75 -91.21 -5.39
C ILE A 64 62.82 -90.96 -6.59
N ASP A 65 63.07 -91.68 -7.70
CA ASP A 65 62.21 -91.70 -8.89
C ASP A 65 61.48 -93.07 -8.94
N ILE A 66 60.15 -93.07 -8.89
CA ILE A 66 59.33 -94.29 -9.02
C ILE A 66 58.52 -94.17 -10.30
N VAL A 67 58.72 -95.10 -11.23
CA VAL A 67 57.95 -95.27 -12.47
C VAL A 67 57.05 -96.51 -12.32
N ALA A 68 55.73 -96.36 -12.23
CA ALA A 68 54.82 -97.49 -11.96
C ALA A 68 53.73 -97.68 -13.03
N SER A 69 53.58 -98.90 -13.54
CA SER A 69 52.43 -99.29 -14.38
C SER A 69 51.65 -100.40 -13.67
N GLY A 70 50.34 -100.20 -13.42
CA GLY A 70 49.52 -101.05 -12.53
C GLY A 70 49.53 -100.63 -11.05
N THR A 71 48.85 -101.38 -10.18
CA THR A 71 48.64 -101.02 -8.75
C THR A 71 49.90 -101.25 -7.90
N THR A 72 50.64 -100.20 -7.53
CA THR A 72 51.91 -100.30 -6.77
C THR A 72 51.80 -99.64 -5.40
N GLN A 73 51.67 -100.41 -4.32
CA GLN A 73 51.65 -99.88 -2.95
C GLN A 73 53.08 -99.57 -2.46
N VAL A 74 53.34 -98.40 -1.84
CA VAL A 74 54.69 -97.96 -1.45
C VAL A 74 54.74 -97.39 -0.01
N THR A 75 54.87 -98.22 1.00
CA THR A 75 54.81 -97.76 2.40
C THR A 75 56.19 -97.40 2.98
N ASN A 76 56.24 -96.32 3.78
CA ASN A 76 57.37 -95.86 4.62
C ASN A 76 58.57 -95.20 3.88
N ILE A 77 58.32 -94.34 2.89
CA ILE A 77 59.37 -93.60 2.15
C ILE A 77 59.73 -92.25 2.80
N CYS A 78 61.02 -91.91 2.81
CA CYS A 78 61.55 -90.63 3.29
C CYS A 78 62.66 -90.13 2.34
N ALA A 79 62.48 -88.95 1.73
CA ALA A 79 63.43 -88.32 0.82
C ALA A 79 63.71 -86.90 1.31
N ASP A 80 64.98 -86.51 1.45
CA ASP A 80 65.32 -85.19 2.03
C ASP A 80 65.16 -84.02 1.05
N ASN A 81 64.99 -84.28 -0.25
CA ASN A 81 64.91 -83.25 -1.31
C ASN A 81 63.75 -83.48 -2.28
N THR A 82 63.78 -84.55 -3.10
CA THR A 82 62.77 -84.76 -4.16
C THR A 82 62.31 -86.22 -4.24
N LEU A 83 61.00 -86.43 -4.20
CA LEU A 83 60.34 -87.70 -4.50
C LEU A 83 59.51 -87.52 -5.78
N ASN A 84 59.96 -88.16 -6.85
CA ASN A 84 59.37 -88.08 -8.18
C ASN A 84 58.59 -89.38 -8.40
N ILE A 85 57.29 -89.29 -8.65
CA ILE A 85 56.46 -90.47 -8.90
C ILE A 85 55.78 -90.25 -10.26
N THR A 86 56.13 -91.11 -11.21
CA THR A 86 55.54 -91.15 -12.54
C THR A 86 54.88 -92.50 -12.75
N GLY A 87 53.72 -92.51 -13.38
CA GLY A 87 52.96 -93.72 -13.64
C GLY A 87 52.57 -93.81 -15.12
N THR A 88 52.15 -94.99 -15.57
CA THR A 88 51.47 -95.16 -16.85
C THR A 88 50.35 -96.17 -16.62
N ASP A 89 49.10 -95.75 -16.85
CA ASP A 89 47.85 -96.50 -16.61
C ASP A 89 47.46 -96.76 -15.13
N LEU A 90 46.34 -96.12 -14.69
CA LEU A 90 45.54 -96.37 -13.47
C LEU A 90 46.30 -96.98 -12.27
N SER A 91 47.45 -96.41 -11.91
CA SER A 91 48.33 -96.93 -10.87
C SER A 91 48.02 -96.30 -9.50
N THR A 92 47.51 -97.08 -8.55
CA THR A 92 47.38 -96.62 -7.15
C THR A 92 48.77 -96.65 -6.49
N VAL A 93 49.29 -95.52 -6.02
CA VAL A 93 50.62 -95.40 -5.35
C VAL A 93 50.47 -94.88 -3.92
N ASN A 94 50.23 -95.77 -2.96
CA ASN A 94 50.09 -95.40 -1.55
C ASN A 94 51.46 -95.05 -0.95
N VAL A 95 51.76 -93.80 -0.55
CA VAL A 95 53.08 -93.34 -0.07
C VAL A 95 53.02 -92.87 1.38
N ARG A 96 53.26 -93.78 2.34
CA ARG A 96 53.39 -93.36 3.75
C ARG A 96 54.76 -92.73 4.00
N THR A 97 54.83 -91.48 4.43
CA THR A 97 56.10 -90.83 4.82
C THR A 97 56.33 -90.85 6.33
N SER A 98 57.58 -90.98 6.77
CA SER A 98 57.98 -90.93 8.19
C SER A 98 57.77 -89.54 8.82
N SER A 99 57.47 -89.48 10.12
CA SER A 99 57.29 -88.26 10.90
C SER A 99 58.55 -87.40 11.05
N GLN A 100 59.70 -87.84 10.53
CA GLN A 100 60.99 -87.15 10.67
C GLN A 100 61.48 -86.40 9.42
N CYS A 101 60.69 -86.32 8.33
CA CYS A 101 61.10 -85.60 7.12
C CYS A 101 60.93 -84.07 7.27
N PRO A 102 62.00 -83.25 7.17
CA PRO A 102 61.90 -81.80 7.34
C PRO A 102 61.32 -81.09 6.11
N ASN A 103 61.68 -81.53 4.89
CA ASN A 103 61.24 -80.96 3.62
C ASN A 103 60.98 -82.07 2.61
N ASN A 104 59.82 -82.02 1.93
CA ASN A 104 59.51 -82.95 0.85
C ASN A 104 59.04 -82.16 -0.37
N THR A 105 59.70 -82.34 -1.52
CA THR A 105 59.14 -81.96 -2.82
C THR A 105 58.64 -83.21 -3.52
N ILE A 106 57.34 -83.29 -3.76
CA ILE A 106 56.72 -84.42 -4.45
C ILE A 106 56.25 -83.96 -5.82
N ILE A 107 56.76 -84.61 -6.86
CA ILE A 107 56.39 -84.33 -8.24
C ILE A 107 55.60 -85.53 -8.75
N VAL A 108 54.40 -85.31 -9.29
CA VAL A 108 53.49 -86.37 -9.76
C VAL A 108 53.13 -86.14 -11.22
N GLY A 109 53.43 -87.11 -12.09
CA GLY A 109 53.43 -86.86 -13.55
C GLY A 109 52.66 -87.84 -14.42
N SER A 110 51.43 -88.29 -14.07
CA SER A 110 50.61 -89.08 -15.00
C SER A 110 49.17 -89.42 -14.54
N ASN A 111 48.34 -89.83 -15.52
CA ASN A 111 46.95 -90.28 -15.36
C ASN A 111 46.76 -91.39 -14.31
N GLY A 112 45.92 -91.13 -13.30
CA GLY A 112 45.40 -92.15 -12.38
C GLY A 112 46.29 -92.49 -11.19
N THR A 113 47.38 -91.75 -10.96
CA THR A 113 48.23 -91.91 -9.76
C THR A 113 47.46 -91.45 -8.53
N GLN A 114 47.20 -92.34 -7.57
CA GLN A 114 46.63 -92.01 -6.25
C GLN A 114 47.71 -92.01 -5.17
N ILE A 115 48.04 -90.85 -4.59
CA ILE A 115 49.01 -90.75 -3.48
C ILE A 115 48.29 -90.67 -2.15
N PHE A 116 48.67 -91.52 -1.20
CA PHE A 116 48.12 -91.55 0.17
C PHE A 116 49.18 -91.28 1.23
N ASN A 117 48.87 -90.50 2.29
CA ASN A 117 49.66 -90.38 3.54
C ASN A 117 51.03 -89.63 3.48
N VAL A 118 51.06 -88.45 2.88
CA VAL A 118 52.27 -87.61 2.82
C VAL A 118 52.29 -86.56 3.93
N GLY A 119 53.43 -86.40 4.61
CA GLY A 119 53.67 -85.36 5.61
C GLY A 119 55.10 -84.80 5.56
N ALA A 120 55.28 -83.58 6.06
CA ALA A 120 56.58 -82.94 6.30
C ALA A 120 56.47 -82.04 7.54
N THR A 121 57.55 -81.88 8.31
CA THR A 121 57.52 -81.07 9.55
C THR A 121 57.68 -79.57 9.31
N SER A 122 58.32 -79.15 8.20
CA SER A 122 58.48 -77.72 7.88
C SER A 122 57.82 -77.31 6.56
N THR A 123 58.28 -77.80 5.40
CA THR A 123 57.71 -77.43 4.10
C THR A 123 57.35 -78.65 3.26
N LEU A 124 56.13 -78.66 2.74
CA LEU A 124 55.67 -79.65 1.77
C LEU A 124 55.40 -78.96 0.43
N ASN A 125 56.18 -79.29 -0.60
CA ASN A 125 55.96 -78.83 -1.97
C ASN A 125 55.35 -79.99 -2.77
N ILE A 126 54.17 -79.80 -3.35
CA ILE A 126 53.55 -80.78 -4.24
C ILE A 126 53.42 -80.13 -5.61
N GLN A 127 54.12 -80.66 -6.59
CA GLN A 127 54.02 -80.25 -7.99
C GLN A 127 53.33 -81.37 -8.78
N VAL A 128 52.27 -81.05 -9.49
CA VAL A 128 51.55 -82.03 -10.30
C VAL A 128 51.48 -81.55 -11.74
N THR A 129 52.02 -82.35 -12.66
CA THR A 129 52.18 -81.95 -14.06
C THR A 129 51.09 -82.49 -15.00
N ASP A 130 50.40 -83.58 -14.62
CA ASP A 130 49.36 -84.28 -15.40
C ASP A 130 48.20 -84.77 -14.50
N SER A 131 47.10 -85.31 -15.06
CA SER A 131 45.85 -85.68 -14.37
C SER A 131 45.97 -86.82 -13.33
N ALA A 132 46.65 -86.53 -12.23
CA ALA A 132 46.75 -87.39 -11.05
C ALA A 132 45.60 -87.12 -10.04
N THR A 133 45.49 -87.94 -9.00
CA THR A 133 44.61 -87.70 -7.84
C THR A 133 45.46 -87.80 -6.58
N VAL A 134 45.48 -86.77 -5.74
CA VAL A 134 46.29 -86.79 -4.50
C VAL A 134 45.34 -86.87 -3.30
N THR A 135 45.47 -87.87 -2.45
CA THR A 135 44.60 -88.07 -1.27
C THR A 135 45.44 -88.17 -0.01
N LEU A 136 45.74 -87.05 0.63
CA LEU A 136 46.47 -87.03 1.90
C LEU A 136 45.55 -87.58 3.00
N ALA A 137 46.05 -88.43 3.91
CA ALA A 137 45.17 -89.05 4.90
C ALA A 137 44.96 -88.17 6.14
N GLU A 138 43.81 -88.38 6.79
CA GLU A 138 43.24 -87.57 7.87
C GLU A 138 44.06 -87.54 9.18
N SER A 139 45.15 -88.31 9.29
CA SER A 139 45.88 -88.52 10.56
C SER A 139 47.32 -87.95 10.60
N CYS A 140 47.69 -87.03 9.71
CA CYS A 140 49.09 -86.57 9.57
C CYS A 140 49.43 -85.27 10.33
N LEU A 141 50.68 -85.16 10.77
CA LEU A 141 51.35 -83.94 11.25
C LEU A 141 51.31 -82.88 10.14
N CYS A 142 50.57 -81.79 10.36
CA CYS A 142 50.48 -80.69 9.40
C CYS A 142 51.80 -79.93 9.30
N SER A 143 52.28 -79.71 8.08
CA SER A 143 53.51 -78.93 7.84
C SER A 143 53.34 -77.47 8.30
N GLN A 144 54.43 -76.75 8.55
CA GLN A 144 54.35 -75.32 8.81
C GLN A 144 53.86 -74.58 7.55
N ASN A 145 54.39 -74.95 6.38
CA ASN A 145 53.99 -74.41 5.09
C ASN A 145 53.75 -75.52 4.05
N THR A 146 52.66 -75.44 3.30
CA THR A 146 52.41 -76.30 2.15
C THR A 146 52.27 -75.44 0.90
N PHE A 147 53.02 -75.78 -0.15
CA PHE A 147 52.93 -75.15 -1.47
C PHE A 147 52.50 -76.21 -2.47
N ILE A 148 51.42 -75.95 -3.19
CA ILE A 148 50.91 -76.84 -4.22
C ILE A 148 50.92 -76.10 -5.54
N THR A 149 51.64 -76.63 -6.51
CA THR A 149 51.68 -76.14 -7.89
C THR A 149 51.06 -77.19 -8.81
N SER A 150 50.08 -76.78 -9.61
CA SER A 150 49.44 -77.67 -10.57
C SER A 150 49.31 -77.03 -11.94
N SER A 151 49.59 -77.80 -12.99
CA SER A 151 49.30 -77.48 -14.39
C SER A 151 48.13 -78.28 -14.99
N SER A 152 47.40 -79.07 -14.18
CA SER A 152 46.28 -79.89 -14.69
C SER A 152 45.13 -80.04 -13.67
N THR A 153 43.98 -80.54 -14.13
CA THR A 153 42.81 -80.78 -13.26
C THR A 153 43.06 -81.98 -12.34
N ILE A 154 43.16 -81.72 -11.03
CA ILE A 154 43.50 -82.72 -10.02
C ILE A 154 42.62 -82.53 -8.78
N PRO A 155 41.94 -83.59 -8.31
CA PRO A 155 41.42 -83.63 -6.97
C PRO A 155 42.55 -83.87 -5.95
N ILE A 156 42.70 -82.94 -5.00
CA ILE A 156 43.59 -83.06 -3.85
C ILE A 156 42.79 -83.05 -2.54
N SER A 157 42.76 -84.14 -1.78
CA SER A 157 42.07 -84.16 -0.48
C SER A 157 43.05 -84.29 0.69
N GLY A 158 42.66 -83.80 1.88
CA GLY A 158 43.37 -83.98 3.15
C GLY A 158 44.60 -83.09 3.38
N ILE A 159 44.72 -81.96 2.70
CA ILE A 159 45.88 -81.05 2.85
C ILE A 159 45.82 -80.34 4.19
N CYS A 160 46.94 -80.23 4.92
CA CYS A 160 46.98 -79.38 6.11
C CYS A 160 48.31 -78.64 6.32
N ALA A 161 48.20 -77.38 6.77
CA ALA A 161 49.31 -76.49 7.08
C ALA A 161 49.01 -75.66 8.34
N HIS A 162 50.01 -75.35 9.16
CA HIS A 162 49.86 -74.52 10.36
C HIS A 162 49.93 -73.01 10.05
N ASN A 163 50.92 -72.57 9.26
CA ASN A 163 51.13 -71.16 8.97
C ASN A 163 50.59 -70.76 7.60
N THR A 164 51.15 -71.33 6.52
CA THR A 164 50.82 -70.90 5.16
C THR A 164 50.45 -72.07 4.26
N LEU A 165 49.29 -71.96 3.61
CA LEU A 165 48.96 -72.80 2.46
C LEU A 165 48.96 -71.92 1.22
N GLN A 166 49.85 -72.22 0.26
CA GLN A 166 49.87 -71.55 -1.03
C GLN A 166 49.46 -72.52 -2.13
N LEU A 167 48.44 -72.14 -2.90
CA LEU A 167 47.92 -72.91 -4.03
C LEU A 167 48.18 -72.10 -5.30
N LEU A 168 48.97 -72.64 -6.22
CA LEU A 168 49.25 -72.05 -7.52
C LEU A 168 48.73 -72.99 -8.61
N ALA A 169 47.67 -72.58 -9.29
CA ALA A 169 47.08 -73.33 -10.40
C ALA A 169 47.33 -72.57 -11.71
N SER A 170 48.10 -73.17 -12.60
CA SER A 170 48.34 -72.69 -13.97
C SER A 170 47.54 -73.55 -14.97
N ASP A 171 47.07 -72.96 -16.07
CA ASP A 171 46.42 -73.60 -17.25
C ASP A 171 45.26 -74.59 -16.97
N SER A 172 44.01 -74.19 -17.24
CA SER A 172 42.78 -75.01 -17.28
C SER A 172 42.65 -76.10 -16.19
N SER A 173 43.19 -75.83 -14.99
CA SER A 173 43.33 -76.80 -13.91
C SER A 173 42.26 -76.60 -12.83
N ALA A 174 41.37 -77.58 -12.67
CA ALA A 174 40.49 -77.65 -11.51
C ALA A 174 41.21 -78.33 -10.33
N LEU A 175 41.56 -77.55 -9.32
CA LEU A 175 42.21 -78.01 -8.09
C LEU A 175 41.15 -78.26 -7.00
N PHE A 176 40.62 -79.47 -6.90
CA PHE A 176 39.63 -79.78 -5.86
C PHE A 176 40.31 -80.03 -4.52
N VAL A 177 40.47 -79.00 -3.69
CA VAL A 177 40.98 -79.17 -2.32
C VAL A 177 39.87 -79.59 -1.39
N ASN A 178 39.87 -80.82 -0.86
CA ASN A 178 38.88 -81.23 0.15
C ASN A 178 39.52 -81.31 1.55
N THR A 179 39.17 -80.32 2.38
CA THR A 179 39.38 -80.18 3.84
C THR A 179 40.77 -80.43 4.44
N ALA A 180 41.25 -79.40 5.15
CA ALA A 180 42.27 -79.49 6.18
C ALA A 180 41.62 -79.75 7.54
N VAL A 181 42.15 -80.68 8.33
CA VAL A 181 41.77 -80.86 9.75
C VAL A 181 42.22 -79.66 10.60
N VAL A 182 43.21 -78.89 10.11
CA VAL A 182 43.77 -77.70 10.77
C VAL A 182 43.76 -76.52 9.79
N CYS A 183 43.15 -75.41 10.19
CA CYS A 183 43.09 -74.19 9.39
C CYS A 183 44.39 -73.37 9.50
N PRO A 184 45.14 -73.17 8.40
CA PRO A 184 46.35 -72.33 8.42
C PRO A 184 46.07 -70.89 8.84
N GLN A 185 47.10 -70.18 9.33
CA GLN A 185 47.01 -68.74 9.57
C GLN A 185 46.72 -67.96 8.29
N THR A 186 47.43 -68.28 7.20
CA THR A 186 47.32 -67.60 5.91
C THR A 186 47.10 -68.60 4.78
N ILE A 187 46.15 -68.30 3.90
CA ILE A 187 45.99 -68.99 2.62
C ILE A 187 46.20 -68.00 1.49
N ASN A 188 47.09 -68.35 0.54
CA ASN A 188 47.30 -67.60 -0.70
C ASN A 188 46.93 -68.48 -1.88
N VAL A 189 45.87 -68.12 -2.60
CA VAL A 189 45.46 -68.81 -3.83
C VAL A 189 45.80 -67.91 -5.01
N ILE A 190 46.59 -68.42 -5.94
CA ILE A 190 46.84 -67.79 -7.23
C ILE A 190 46.36 -68.76 -8.31
N ALA A 191 45.27 -68.42 -8.98
CA ALA A 191 44.66 -69.25 -10.01
C ALA A 191 44.65 -68.51 -11.36
N SER A 192 45.03 -69.17 -12.45
CA SER A 192 45.02 -68.55 -13.77
C SER A 192 43.92 -69.03 -14.71
N ASP A 193 43.08 -70.01 -14.31
CA ASP A 193 41.95 -70.56 -15.08
C ASP A 193 40.95 -71.27 -14.11
N SER A 194 40.02 -72.11 -14.63
CA SER A 194 38.92 -72.79 -13.93
C SER A 194 39.29 -73.65 -12.72
N THR A 195 39.63 -73.00 -11.60
CA THR A 195 39.97 -73.67 -10.34
C THR A 195 38.78 -73.72 -9.39
N LEU A 196 38.25 -74.93 -9.13
CA LEU A 196 37.23 -75.18 -8.11
C LEU A 196 37.86 -75.59 -6.79
N ILE A 197 37.93 -74.68 -5.82
CA ILE A 197 38.53 -74.97 -4.51
C ILE A 197 37.44 -75.01 -3.43
N PRO A 198 36.85 -76.19 -3.12
CA PRO A 198 35.91 -76.33 -2.02
C PRO A 198 36.60 -76.18 -0.64
N ASN A 199 35.84 -75.82 0.40
CA ASN A 199 36.21 -76.02 1.81
C ASN A 199 37.57 -75.44 2.30
N LEU A 200 38.04 -74.28 1.81
CA LEU A 200 39.23 -73.61 2.35
C LEU A 200 38.97 -73.04 3.76
N CYS A 201 39.90 -73.18 4.71
CA CYS A 201 39.78 -72.53 6.03
C CYS A 201 41.05 -71.80 6.48
N ALA A 202 40.93 -70.54 6.92
CA ALA A 202 42.05 -69.69 7.36
C ALA A 202 41.71 -68.96 8.66
N THR A 203 42.66 -68.81 9.57
CA THR A 203 42.42 -68.14 10.87
C THR A 203 42.78 -66.66 10.89
N ALA A 204 43.76 -66.20 10.08
CA ALA A 204 44.16 -64.78 10.02
C ALA A 204 43.82 -64.14 8.66
N SER A 205 44.34 -64.67 7.55
CA SER A 205 44.24 -64.02 6.24
C SER A 205 43.94 -65.01 5.11
N LEU A 206 42.98 -64.67 4.26
CA LEU A 206 42.70 -65.38 3.01
C LEU A 206 42.91 -64.43 1.83
N ASN A 207 43.93 -64.68 1.01
CA ASN A 207 44.22 -63.90 -0.20
C ASN A 207 43.96 -64.76 -1.43
N ILE A 208 43.06 -64.30 -2.31
CA ILE A 208 42.76 -64.98 -3.57
C ILE A 208 43.04 -64.01 -4.71
N GLN A 209 44.00 -64.35 -5.56
CA GLN A 209 44.27 -63.65 -6.80
C GLN A 209 43.94 -64.59 -7.95
N ALA A 210 42.96 -64.23 -8.76
CA ALA A 210 42.54 -65.08 -9.85
C ALA A 210 42.46 -64.33 -11.17
N ALA A 211 43.01 -64.95 -12.21
CA ALA A 211 42.99 -64.53 -13.60
C ALA A 211 42.21 -65.57 -14.44
N ASN A 212 41.55 -65.12 -15.51
CA ASN A 212 40.62 -65.93 -16.34
C ASN A 212 39.48 -66.61 -15.54
N THR A 213 38.67 -67.43 -16.22
CA THR A 213 37.41 -68.03 -15.72
C THR A 213 37.65 -69.05 -14.60
N ALA A 214 38.02 -68.58 -13.40
CA ALA A 214 38.14 -69.37 -12.18
C ALA A 214 36.78 -69.49 -11.46
N ASN A 215 36.53 -70.57 -10.72
CA ASN A 215 35.27 -70.75 -9.99
C ASN A 215 35.58 -71.15 -8.55
N VAL A 216 35.82 -70.21 -7.65
CA VAL A 216 36.32 -70.51 -6.30
C VAL A 216 35.14 -70.66 -5.34
N SER A 217 34.95 -71.79 -4.66
CA SER A 217 33.82 -71.99 -3.73
C SER A 217 34.30 -72.24 -2.31
N ILE A 218 34.32 -71.23 -1.43
CA ILE A 218 34.81 -71.38 -0.05
C ILE A 218 33.70 -71.89 0.86
N ASN A 219 33.44 -73.19 0.90
CA ASN A 219 32.40 -73.72 1.79
C ASN A 219 32.94 -73.88 3.23
N GLN A 220 32.89 -72.81 4.04
CA GLN A 220 33.27 -72.84 5.46
C GLN A 220 32.06 -72.88 6.39
N THR A 221 32.07 -73.83 7.34
CA THR A 221 31.01 -73.99 8.34
C THR A 221 31.44 -73.64 9.77
N SER A 222 32.71 -73.31 10.06
CA SER A 222 33.20 -73.21 11.46
C SER A 222 34.05 -72.00 11.88
N SER A 223 34.80 -71.30 11.01
CA SER A 223 35.62 -70.14 11.45
C SER A 223 36.12 -69.22 10.33
N CYS A 224 35.58 -68.00 10.24
CA CYS A 224 36.00 -67.00 9.27
C CYS A 224 37.36 -66.36 9.60
N PRO A 225 38.22 -66.05 8.60
CA PRO A 225 39.48 -65.34 8.81
C PRO A 225 39.27 -63.91 9.31
N LEU A 226 40.28 -63.33 9.96
CA LEU A 226 40.25 -61.91 10.33
C LEU A 226 40.13 -61.01 9.09
N ASN A 227 40.91 -61.29 8.04
CA ASN A 227 40.95 -60.50 6.81
C ASN A 227 40.82 -61.40 5.57
N THR A 228 40.02 -60.97 4.60
CA THR A 228 39.91 -61.62 3.28
C THR A 228 40.12 -60.59 2.18
N ASN A 229 41.06 -60.85 1.28
CA ASN A 229 41.35 -60.02 0.12
C ASN A 229 41.21 -60.83 -1.16
N ILE A 230 40.36 -60.37 -2.07
CA ILE A 230 40.07 -61.04 -3.33
C ILE A 230 40.35 -60.07 -4.46
N ILE A 231 41.23 -60.46 -5.38
CA ILE A 231 41.56 -59.72 -6.59
C ILE A 231 41.21 -60.60 -7.78
N SER A 232 40.27 -60.16 -8.60
CA SER A 232 39.84 -60.85 -9.81
C SER A 232 40.09 -59.99 -11.04
N SER A 233 40.63 -60.58 -12.11
CA SER A 233 40.73 -59.92 -13.41
C SER A 233 39.68 -60.36 -14.44
N THR A 234 38.84 -61.36 -14.19
CA THR A 234 37.77 -61.81 -15.12
C THR A 234 36.60 -62.50 -14.38
N LEU A 235 35.72 -63.24 -15.09
CA LEU A 235 34.51 -63.90 -14.58
C LEU A 235 34.83 -64.95 -13.49
N ILE A 236 34.51 -64.65 -12.23
CA ILE A 236 34.72 -65.55 -11.09
C ILE A 236 33.47 -65.58 -10.19
N PRO A 237 32.63 -66.62 -10.26
CA PRO A 237 31.71 -66.91 -9.17
C PRO A 237 32.53 -67.27 -7.93
N ILE A 238 32.37 -66.52 -6.83
CA ILE A 238 32.94 -66.88 -5.53
C ILE A 238 31.85 -67.02 -4.48
N SER A 239 31.44 -68.25 -4.18
CA SER A 239 30.46 -68.50 -3.13
C SER A 239 31.12 -68.74 -1.76
N ASN A 240 30.38 -68.39 -0.71
CA ASN A 240 30.61 -68.65 0.71
C ASN A 240 31.82 -67.95 1.34
N ILE A 241 32.18 -66.75 0.87
CA ILE A 241 33.25 -65.94 1.46
C ILE A 241 32.83 -65.45 2.85
N CYS A 242 33.76 -65.37 3.79
CA CYS A 242 33.55 -64.62 5.02
C CYS A 242 34.84 -63.98 5.57
N ALA A 243 34.68 -62.96 6.43
CA ALA A 243 35.76 -62.30 7.16
C ALA A 243 35.21 -61.70 8.47
N GLN A 244 36.02 -61.62 9.52
CA GLN A 244 35.62 -61.04 10.80
C GLN A 244 35.84 -59.51 10.84
N ASN A 245 36.98 -59.03 10.35
CA ASN A 245 37.36 -57.62 10.43
C ASN A 245 37.27 -56.92 9.07
N THR A 246 38.02 -57.38 8.06
CA THR A 246 38.06 -56.72 6.75
C THR A 246 37.80 -57.67 5.59
N LEU A 247 36.91 -57.26 4.68
CA LEU A 247 36.73 -57.88 3.37
C LEU A 247 37.08 -56.85 2.30
N GLN A 248 38.06 -57.16 1.46
CA GLN A 248 38.42 -56.34 0.31
C GLN A 248 38.16 -57.13 -0.98
N LEU A 249 37.35 -56.56 -1.86
CA LEU A 249 37.01 -57.12 -3.17
C LEU A 249 37.51 -56.16 -4.24
N THR A 250 38.40 -56.62 -5.13
CA THR A 250 38.92 -55.83 -6.26
C THR A 250 38.62 -56.55 -7.56
N GLY A 251 37.77 -55.97 -8.41
CA GLY A 251 37.43 -56.48 -9.74
C GLY A 251 38.01 -55.60 -10.86
N ASN A 252 38.72 -56.21 -11.79
CA ASN A 252 39.24 -55.58 -13.01
C ASN A 252 38.41 -55.99 -14.25
N VAL A 253 38.83 -55.57 -15.45
CA VAL A 253 38.11 -55.68 -16.75
C VAL A 253 37.30 -56.97 -16.97
N ASN A 254 35.97 -56.83 -17.14
CA ASN A 254 35.00 -57.90 -17.43
C ASN A 254 34.87 -58.98 -16.34
N SER A 255 34.99 -58.61 -15.07
CA SER A 255 34.87 -59.56 -13.94
C SER A 255 33.46 -59.70 -13.37
N ASN A 256 32.74 -60.79 -13.63
CA ASN A 256 31.57 -61.13 -12.81
C ASN A 256 32.04 -61.78 -11.49
N LEU A 257 32.06 -61.01 -10.39
CA LEU A 257 32.40 -61.46 -9.04
C LEU A 257 31.11 -61.65 -8.22
N THR A 258 30.45 -62.79 -8.37
CA THR A 258 29.26 -63.11 -7.56
C THR A 258 29.73 -63.59 -6.17
N VAL A 259 29.42 -62.86 -5.08
CA VAL A 259 29.81 -63.23 -3.70
C VAL A 259 28.62 -63.84 -2.94
N ASP A 260 28.27 -65.10 -3.21
CA ASP A 260 27.09 -65.70 -2.57
C ASP A 260 27.34 -66.06 -1.09
N SER A 261 26.59 -65.44 -0.17
CA SER A 261 26.47 -65.83 1.26
C SER A 261 27.73 -65.68 2.14
N THR A 262 27.82 -64.58 2.89
CA THR A 262 28.65 -64.51 4.11
C THR A 262 27.82 -64.96 5.31
N ALA A 263 28.17 -66.06 5.97
CA ALA A 263 27.54 -66.43 7.25
C ALA A 263 27.85 -65.41 8.37
N ILE A 264 28.92 -64.61 8.23
CA ILE A 264 29.36 -63.56 9.16
C ILE A 264 29.73 -62.32 8.37
N CYS A 265 29.08 -61.19 8.70
CA CYS A 265 29.42 -59.89 8.12
C CYS A 265 30.69 -59.31 8.76
N PRO A 266 31.69 -58.86 7.97
CA PRO A 266 32.89 -58.23 8.49
C PRO A 266 32.59 -56.86 9.11
N GLN A 267 33.48 -56.37 9.97
CA GLN A 267 33.39 -54.99 10.47
C GLN A 267 33.46 -53.96 9.33
N ASN A 268 34.38 -54.13 8.40
CA ASN A 268 34.59 -53.23 7.27
C ASN A 268 34.65 -53.99 5.94
N THR A 269 33.94 -53.49 4.93
CA THR A 269 34.03 -54.03 3.57
C THR A 269 34.41 -52.93 2.58
N THR A 270 35.41 -53.18 1.74
CA THR A 270 35.82 -52.29 0.65
C THR A 270 35.68 -53.01 -0.67
N VAL A 271 35.00 -52.36 -1.61
CA VAL A 271 34.70 -52.89 -2.94
C VAL A 271 35.27 -51.93 -3.96
N ILE A 272 36.24 -52.37 -4.75
CA ILE A 272 36.84 -51.60 -5.84
C ILE A 272 36.50 -52.32 -7.14
N ALA A 273 35.61 -51.75 -7.94
CA ALA A 273 35.11 -52.34 -9.17
C ALA A 273 35.51 -51.49 -10.37
N SER A 274 36.02 -52.11 -11.42
CA SER A 274 36.36 -51.44 -12.68
C SER A 274 35.96 -52.28 -13.89
N ASN A 275 35.34 -51.67 -14.92
CA ASN A 275 35.02 -52.29 -16.22
C ASN A 275 34.10 -53.53 -16.14
N ALA A 276 32.77 -53.34 -16.25
CA ALA A 276 31.77 -54.42 -16.32
C ALA A 276 31.82 -55.44 -15.18
N THR A 277 32.21 -55.01 -13.97
CA THR A 277 32.25 -55.90 -12.81
C THR A 277 30.85 -56.11 -12.23
N LEU A 278 30.35 -57.34 -12.14
CA LEU A 278 29.13 -57.63 -11.35
C LEU A 278 29.54 -58.07 -9.93
N ILE A 279 29.18 -57.33 -8.88
CA ILE A 279 29.44 -57.76 -7.49
C ILE A 279 28.13 -57.87 -6.74
N SER A 280 27.82 -59.04 -6.18
CA SER A 280 26.57 -59.28 -5.46
C SER A 280 26.72 -59.84 -4.05
N ASN A 281 25.68 -59.69 -3.22
CA ASN A 281 25.56 -60.35 -1.90
C ASN A 281 26.63 -59.95 -0.84
N ILE A 282 27.09 -58.69 -0.87
CA ILE A 282 28.11 -58.15 0.04
C ILE A 282 27.47 -57.65 1.36
N CYS A 283 28.11 -57.80 2.52
CA CYS A 283 27.69 -57.15 3.77
C CYS A 283 28.83 -56.55 4.61
N ALA A 284 28.48 -55.70 5.58
CA ALA A 284 29.39 -55.09 6.57
C ALA A 284 28.61 -54.65 7.83
N ILE A 285 29.25 -54.63 9.01
CA ILE A 285 28.66 -54.18 10.28
C ILE A 285 28.90 -52.68 10.54
N SER A 286 30.15 -52.23 10.42
CA SER A 286 30.52 -50.84 10.73
C SER A 286 30.56 -49.99 9.46
N ARG A 287 31.38 -50.35 8.47
CA ARG A 287 31.60 -49.50 7.29
C ARG A 287 31.62 -50.26 5.98
N LEU A 288 30.89 -49.76 4.99
CA LEU A 288 30.93 -50.24 3.60
C LEU A 288 31.46 -49.13 2.69
N ILE A 289 32.51 -49.40 1.92
CA ILE A 289 33.06 -48.48 0.91
C ILE A 289 32.96 -49.12 -0.46
N ILE A 290 32.35 -48.43 -1.42
CA ILE A 290 32.25 -48.87 -2.81
C ILE A 290 32.88 -47.81 -3.71
N GLN A 291 33.88 -48.20 -4.49
CA GLN A 291 34.54 -47.38 -5.50
C GLN A 291 34.35 -48.05 -6.86
N ALA A 292 33.52 -47.46 -7.71
CA ALA A 292 33.16 -48.01 -9.01
C ALA A 292 33.70 -47.11 -10.14
N GLN A 293 34.43 -47.70 -11.08
CA GLN A 293 34.98 -47.04 -12.28
C GLN A 293 34.48 -47.75 -13.55
N SER A 294 34.25 -47.00 -14.63
CA SER A 294 33.82 -47.49 -15.98
C SER A 294 32.88 -48.72 -16.03
N MET A 295 31.58 -48.51 -16.24
CA MET A 295 30.57 -49.57 -16.53
C MET A 295 30.50 -50.73 -15.53
N ALA A 296 30.92 -50.59 -14.28
CA ALA A 296 30.68 -51.61 -13.26
C ALA A 296 29.17 -51.76 -12.94
N ASN A 297 28.76 -52.89 -12.36
CA ASN A 297 27.41 -53.14 -11.85
C ASN A 297 27.54 -53.74 -10.44
N VAL A 298 27.24 -52.99 -9.39
CA VAL A 298 27.39 -53.48 -8.01
C VAL A 298 26.00 -53.71 -7.44
N SER A 299 25.56 -54.96 -7.33
CA SER A 299 24.26 -55.32 -6.78
C SER A 299 24.39 -55.88 -5.37
N ILE A 300 24.37 -55.04 -4.35
CA ILE A 300 24.27 -55.54 -2.97
C ILE A 300 22.94 -56.31 -2.86
N ASN A 301 22.85 -57.38 -2.08
CA ASN A 301 21.56 -58.02 -1.83
C ASN A 301 21.32 -57.94 -0.33
N HIS A 302 20.11 -57.55 0.07
CA HIS A 302 19.58 -57.50 1.42
C HIS A 302 20.62 -57.63 2.56
N THR A 303 21.37 -56.55 2.84
CA THR A 303 22.26 -56.50 4.01
C THR A 303 21.44 -56.31 5.26
N TRP A 304 21.14 -57.41 5.94
CA TRP A 304 20.64 -57.35 7.31
C TRP A 304 21.67 -57.98 8.25
N PRO A 305 22.28 -57.20 9.16
CA PRO A 305 22.06 -55.77 9.45
C PRO A 305 22.70 -54.80 8.44
N CYS A 306 22.12 -53.60 8.32
CA CYS A 306 22.72 -52.49 7.57
C CYS A 306 23.97 -51.96 8.29
N PRO A 307 25.04 -51.57 7.57
CA PRO A 307 26.24 -50.99 8.16
C PRO A 307 25.95 -49.64 8.84
N GLN A 308 26.79 -49.24 9.81
CA GLN A 308 26.67 -47.90 10.42
C GLN A 308 26.85 -46.80 9.37
N ASP A 309 27.90 -46.88 8.55
CA ASP A 309 28.22 -45.91 7.50
C ASP A 309 28.47 -46.58 6.15
N THR A 310 27.93 -46.00 5.08
CA THR A 310 28.20 -46.43 3.71
C THR A 310 28.70 -45.26 2.85
N THR A 311 29.80 -45.47 2.14
CA THR A 311 30.36 -44.51 1.18
C THR A 311 30.41 -45.12 -0.21
N VAL A 312 29.85 -44.43 -1.19
CA VAL A 312 29.84 -44.87 -2.60
C VAL A 312 30.43 -43.75 -3.46
N VAL A 313 31.46 -44.08 -4.23
CA VAL A 313 32.08 -43.19 -5.21
C VAL A 313 32.02 -43.86 -6.58
N SER A 314 31.36 -43.23 -7.55
CA SER A 314 31.26 -43.73 -8.91
C SER A 314 31.68 -42.66 -9.92
N SER A 315 32.44 -43.06 -10.95
CA SER A 315 32.82 -42.18 -12.08
C SER A 315 32.16 -42.54 -13.42
N SER A 316 31.20 -43.48 -13.45
CA SER A 316 30.52 -43.91 -14.68
C SER A 316 29.11 -44.49 -14.40
N SER A 317 28.34 -44.79 -15.44
CA SER A 317 27.00 -45.39 -15.33
C SER A 317 27.05 -46.78 -14.70
N VAL A 318 26.88 -46.80 -13.38
CA VAL A 318 26.92 -48.00 -12.55
C VAL A 318 25.60 -48.08 -11.78
N PRO A 319 24.70 -49.02 -12.11
CA PRO A 319 23.59 -49.33 -11.22
C PRO A 319 24.16 -49.91 -9.92
N ILE A 320 23.86 -49.29 -8.77
CA ILE A 320 24.27 -49.79 -7.45
C ILE A 320 23.04 -50.07 -6.59
N ASN A 321 22.53 -51.29 -6.69
CA ASN A 321 21.26 -51.66 -6.08
C ASN A 321 21.43 -52.06 -4.59
N TYR A 322 20.41 -51.78 -3.77
CA TYR A 322 20.25 -52.24 -2.37
C TYR A 322 21.31 -51.74 -1.37
N ILE A 323 21.68 -50.46 -1.47
CA ILE A 323 22.53 -49.81 -0.47
C ILE A 323 21.71 -49.42 0.75
N CYS A 324 22.24 -49.64 1.95
CA CYS A 324 21.69 -49.09 3.19
C CYS A 324 22.79 -48.64 4.16
N ALA A 325 22.41 -47.81 5.13
CA ALA A 325 23.25 -47.36 6.25
C ALA A 325 22.35 -47.00 7.46
N GLN A 326 22.85 -47.14 8.70
CA GLN A 326 22.13 -46.74 9.91
C GLN A 326 22.35 -45.26 10.27
N HIS A 327 23.59 -44.77 10.18
CA HIS A 327 23.96 -43.39 10.51
C HIS A 327 24.16 -42.53 9.26
N THR A 328 25.16 -42.86 8.42
CA THR A 328 25.57 -41.98 7.31
C THR A 328 25.61 -42.72 5.98
N LEU A 329 24.91 -42.17 4.99
CA LEU A 329 25.07 -42.57 3.58
C LEU A 329 25.72 -41.43 2.80
N GLN A 330 26.92 -41.66 2.27
CA GLN A 330 27.63 -40.69 1.44
C GLN A 330 27.75 -41.22 -0.01
N LEU A 331 27.20 -40.49 -0.97
CA LEU A 331 27.20 -40.83 -2.38
C LEU A 331 27.90 -39.74 -3.18
N THR A 332 28.89 -40.08 -3.98
CA THR A 332 29.58 -39.17 -4.90
C THR A 332 29.57 -39.79 -6.28
N ALA A 333 28.87 -39.16 -7.22
CA ALA A 333 28.81 -39.60 -8.62
C ALA A 333 29.42 -38.53 -9.53
N THR A 334 30.37 -38.93 -10.39
CA THR A 334 31.02 -38.07 -11.38
C THR A 334 30.84 -38.65 -12.80
N GLY A 335 30.79 -37.80 -13.84
CA GLY A 335 30.63 -38.23 -15.24
C GLY A 335 29.19 -38.60 -15.67
N LEU A 336 29.04 -39.28 -16.82
CA LEU A 336 27.76 -39.79 -17.37
C LEU A 336 27.21 -40.98 -16.54
N SER A 337 26.97 -40.79 -15.23
CA SER A 337 26.67 -41.88 -14.31
C SER A 337 25.18 -41.99 -13.93
N ASN A 338 24.53 -43.12 -14.23
CA ASN A 338 23.19 -43.45 -13.74
C ASN A 338 23.32 -44.28 -12.46
N LEU A 339 23.42 -43.62 -11.30
CA LEU A 339 23.55 -44.27 -10.00
C LEU A 339 22.15 -44.58 -9.47
N ILE A 340 21.64 -45.76 -9.79
CA ILE A 340 20.34 -46.21 -9.27
C ILE A 340 20.56 -46.76 -7.87
N VAL A 341 20.15 -46.02 -6.83
CA VAL A 341 20.16 -46.49 -5.44
C VAL A 341 18.76 -46.95 -5.07
N ASN A 342 18.51 -48.26 -5.03
CA ASN A 342 17.29 -48.79 -4.43
C ASN A 342 17.55 -49.03 -2.95
N SER A 343 17.11 -48.14 -2.05
CA SER A 343 17.30 -48.38 -0.61
C SER A 343 16.34 -49.44 -0.08
N SER A 344 16.86 -50.39 0.70
CA SER A 344 16.06 -51.41 1.37
C SER A 344 15.76 -50.99 2.81
N MET A 345 14.47 -50.72 3.09
CA MET A 345 13.80 -50.66 4.40
C MET A 345 14.25 -49.67 5.49
N ILE A 346 15.48 -49.14 5.53
CA ILE A 346 15.95 -48.24 6.61
C ILE A 346 16.57 -46.98 6.03
N CYS A 347 16.03 -45.82 6.44
CA CYS A 347 16.60 -44.53 6.10
C CYS A 347 17.68 -44.13 7.11
N PRO A 348 18.92 -43.83 6.67
CA PRO A 348 20.00 -43.41 7.55
C PRO A 348 19.64 -42.11 8.28
N GLN A 349 20.29 -41.84 9.41
CA GLN A 349 20.14 -40.54 10.08
C GLN A 349 20.50 -39.37 9.14
N THR A 350 21.58 -39.52 8.39
CA THR A 350 22.10 -38.51 7.46
C THR A 350 22.42 -39.10 6.09
N THR A 351 22.04 -38.40 5.02
CA THR A 351 22.41 -38.73 3.64
C THR A 351 23.02 -37.52 2.97
N ASN A 352 24.22 -37.68 2.41
CA ASN A 352 24.92 -36.66 1.62
C ASN A 352 25.15 -37.19 0.21
N ALA A 353 24.55 -36.55 -0.79
CA ALA A 353 24.68 -36.94 -2.19
C ALA A 353 25.28 -35.80 -3.02
N THR A 354 26.39 -36.08 -3.69
CA THR A 354 27.03 -35.15 -4.63
C THR A 354 26.98 -35.75 -6.03
N ALA A 355 26.33 -35.04 -6.95
CA ALA A 355 26.13 -35.44 -8.34
C ALA A 355 26.80 -34.41 -9.27
N LEU A 356 27.76 -34.84 -10.07
CA LEU A 356 28.39 -34.01 -11.11
C LEU A 356 27.97 -34.53 -12.49
N ASP A 357 27.85 -33.61 -13.46
CA ASP A 357 27.49 -33.90 -14.87
C ASP A 357 26.09 -34.52 -15.00
N THR A 358 25.73 -35.25 -16.05
CA THR A 358 24.34 -35.73 -16.27
C THR A 358 23.95 -36.95 -15.43
N THR A 359 24.21 -36.90 -14.12
CA THR A 359 23.95 -37.98 -13.18
C THR A 359 22.47 -38.09 -12.81
N ILE A 360 21.98 -39.30 -12.52
CA ILE A 360 20.66 -39.53 -11.90
C ILE A 360 20.88 -40.34 -10.61
N ILE A 361 20.39 -39.83 -9.48
CA ILE A 361 20.32 -40.57 -8.20
C ILE A 361 18.85 -40.66 -7.75
N PRO A 362 18.16 -41.79 -7.95
CA PRO A 362 16.79 -42.00 -7.52
C PRO A 362 16.69 -42.57 -6.08
N ASN A 363 15.52 -42.37 -5.45
CA ASN A 363 15.09 -43.03 -4.20
C ASN A 363 15.96 -42.78 -2.94
N LEU A 364 16.55 -41.58 -2.79
CA LEU A 364 17.26 -41.22 -1.55
C LEU A 364 16.29 -41.05 -0.37
N CYS A 365 16.72 -41.45 0.81
CA CYS A 365 16.01 -41.17 2.05
C CYS A 365 16.95 -40.87 3.22
N ALA A 366 16.44 -40.17 4.24
CA ALA A 366 17.10 -39.89 5.51
C ALA A 366 16.04 -39.65 6.60
N SER A 367 16.34 -39.97 7.85
CA SER A 367 15.43 -39.72 8.99
C SER A 367 15.65 -38.35 9.64
N SER A 368 16.87 -37.79 9.60
CA SER A 368 17.19 -36.47 10.17
C SER A 368 17.55 -35.45 9.09
N GLN A 369 18.64 -35.67 8.34
CA GLN A 369 19.18 -34.67 7.40
C GLN A 369 19.50 -35.26 6.04
N LEU A 370 19.01 -34.62 4.98
CA LEU A 370 19.37 -34.91 3.59
C LEU A 370 20.06 -33.69 2.97
N THR A 371 21.30 -33.86 2.51
CA THR A 371 22.05 -32.82 1.80
C THR A 371 22.35 -33.30 0.39
N MET A 372 22.00 -32.49 -0.62
CA MET A 372 22.25 -32.80 -2.02
C MET A 372 22.97 -31.64 -2.70
N GLN A 373 24.06 -31.95 -3.40
CA GLN A 373 24.80 -30.98 -4.20
C GLN A 373 24.87 -31.49 -5.64
N ALA A 374 24.45 -30.67 -6.59
CA ALA A 374 24.40 -31.07 -7.99
C ALA A 374 24.94 -29.97 -8.92
N ALA A 375 25.73 -30.37 -9.92
CA ALA A 375 26.37 -29.46 -10.88
C ALA A 375 26.33 -30.01 -12.31
N ASN A 376 26.54 -29.15 -13.32
CA ASN A 376 26.72 -29.53 -14.73
C ASN A 376 25.60 -30.39 -15.37
N SER A 377 24.33 -30.05 -15.13
CA SER A 377 23.12 -30.73 -15.65
C SER A 377 22.79 -32.06 -14.95
N ALA A 378 23.26 -32.25 -13.72
CA ALA A 378 22.89 -33.39 -12.89
C ALA A 378 21.42 -33.33 -12.50
N SER A 379 20.75 -34.48 -12.56
CA SER A 379 19.41 -34.67 -12.02
C SER A 379 19.47 -35.53 -10.76
N VAL A 380 18.79 -35.13 -9.70
CA VAL A 380 18.67 -35.95 -8.48
C VAL A 380 17.20 -36.05 -8.18
N SER A 381 16.68 -37.26 -7.98
CA SER A 381 15.27 -37.47 -7.68
C SER A 381 15.15 -38.16 -6.33
N ILE A 382 14.40 -37.54 -5.43
CA ILE A 382 13.97 -38.22 -4.21
C ILE A 382 12.69 -38.96 -4.60
N ASN A 383 12.58 -40.23 -4.26
CA ASN A 383 11.30 -40.93 -4.34
C ASN A 383 11.18 -41.70 -3.04
N ASN A 384 10.72 -40.95 -2.05
CA ASN A 384 10.69 -41.39 -0.68
C ASN A 384 9.22 -41.51 -0.30
N THR A 385 8.70 -42.73 -0.41
CA THR A 385 7.29 -43.04 -0.15
C THR A 385 6.97 -43.19 1.35
N TRP A 386 7.96 -43.21 2.25
CA TRP A 386 7.76 -43.67 3.64
C TRP A 386 8.06 -42.66 4.76
N ALA A 387 9.05 -41.77 4.65
CA ALA A 387 9.31 -40.76 5.69
C ALA A 387 10.13 -39.56 5.21
N CYS A 388 9.68 -38.35 5.56
CA CYS A 388 10.40 -37.12 5.25
C CYS A 388 11.47 -36.82 6.32
N PRO A 389 12.69 -36.43 5.94
CA PRO A 389 13.72 -36.00 6.88
C PRO A 389 13.28 -34.75 7.65
N GLN A 390 13.88 -34.50 8.82
CA GLN A 390 13.65 -33.24 9.55
C GLN A 390 14.13 -32.03 8.73
N SER A 391 15.27 -32.15 8.04
CA SER A 391 15.85 -31.09 7.22
C SER A 391 16.33 -31.62 5.86
N THR A 392 15.98 -30.92 4.78
CA THR A 392 16.50 -31.19 3.43
C THR A 392 17.17 -29.93 2.89
N THR A 393 18.43 -30.02 2.47
CA THR A 393 19.18 -28.94 1.82
C THR A 393 19.64 -29.37 0.44
N ILE A 394 19.34 -28.56 -0.57
CA ILE A 394 19.71 -28.82 -1.97
C ILE A 394 20.43 -27.61 -2.54
N THR A 395 21.64 -27.82 -3.06
CA THR A 395 22.44 -26.81 -3.77
C THR A 395 22.66 -27.24 -5.22
N SER A 396 22.31 -26.37 -6.18
CA SER A 396 22.47 -26.63 -7.61
C SER A 396 23.17 -25.49 -8.35
N SER A 397 24.01 -25.84 -9.32
CA SER A 397 24.53 -24.91 -10.34
C SER A 397 24.01 -25.16 -11.76
N SER A 398 22.97 -25.96 -11.93
CA SER A 398 22.42 -26.33 -13.25
C SER A 398 20.94 -26.72 -13.20
N THR A 399 20.34 -27.01 -14.36
CA THR A 399 18.94 -27.45 -14.47
C THR A 399 18.73 -28.80 -13.80
N ILE A 400 17.92 -28.83 -12.74
CA ILE A 400 17.56 -30.04 -11.99
C ILE A 400 16.04 -30.11 -11.81
N PRO A 401 15.34 -30.99 -12.53
CA PRO A 401 14.02 -31.43 -12.10
C PRO A 401 14.20 -32.30 -10.85
N ILE A 402 13.62 -31.87 -9.72
CA ILE A 402 13.62 -32.61 -8.45
C ILE A 402 12.18 -32.98 -8.10
N PRO A 403 11.67 -34.09 -8.64
CA PRO A 403 10.38 -34.62 -8.24
C PRO A 403 10.44 -35.20 -6.81
N ASN A 404 9.33 -35.11 -6.09
CA ASN A 404 9.00 -35.71 -4.79
C ASN A 404 9.96 -35.39 -3.63
N ILE A 405 10.36 -34.11 -3.47
CA ILE A 405 11.11 -33.67 -2.29
C ILE A 405 10.17 -33.59 -1.09
N CYS A 406 10.66 -33.93 0.11
CA CYS A 406 9.94 -33.56 1.33
C CYS A 406 10.87 -33.29 2.51
N ALA A 407 10.36 -32.57 3.51
CA ALA A 407 10.97 -32.33 4.80
C ALA A 407 9.89 -32.04 5.85
N ASN A 408 10.09 -32.46 7.10
CA ASN A 408 9.16 -32.18 8.19
C ASN A 408 9.33 -30.77 8.77
N ASN A 409 10.57 -30.30 8.96
CA ASN A 409 10.84 -29.01 9.59
C ASN A 409 11.36 -27.99 8.59
N THR A 410 12.49 -28.26 7.93
CA THR A 410 13.17 -27.26 7.07
C THR A 410 13.47 -27.80 5.68
N LEU A 411 13.05 -27.08 4.65
CA LEU A 411 13.47 -27.29 3.26
C LEU A 411 14.26 -26.07 2.77
N LYS A 412 15.54 -26.25 2.43
CA LYS A 412 16.39 -25.19 1.87
C LYS A 412 16.83 -25.55 0.46
N LEU A 413 16.50 -24.71 -0.50
CA LEU A 413 16.88 -24.86 -1.90
C LEU A 413 17.76 -23.67 -2.31
N THR A 414 18.87 -23.93 -2.97
CA THR A 414 19.79 -22.90 -3.46
C THR A 414 20.20 -23.20 -4.89
N GLY A 415 19.77 -22.39 -5.84
CA GLY A 415 20.12 -22.48 -7.27
C GLY A 415 21.05 -21.35 -7.69
N SER A 416 22.06 -21.66 -8.51
CA SER A 416 22.97 -20.70 -9.14
C SER A 416 22.90 -20.79 -10.67
N ASN A 417 23.47 -19.81 -11.38
CA ASN A 417 23.56 -19.62 -12.84
C ASN A 417 22.81 -20.65 -13.72
N SER A 418 21.71 -20.20 -14.36
CA SER A 418 20.94 -20.99 -15.35
C SER A 418 20.31 -22.29 -14.82
N SER A 419 20.12 -22.44 -13.51
CA SER A 419 19.44 -23.60 -12.91
C SER A 419 17.92 -23.53 -13.03
N TYR A 420 17.33 -24.39 -13.87
CA TYR A 420 15.90 -24.71 -13.81
C TYR A 420 15.65 -25.65 -12.61
N LEU A 421 15.11 -25.12 -11.51
CA LEU A 421 14.79 -25.91 -10.30
C LEU A 421 13.30 -26.26 -10.26
N THR A 422 12.88 -27.32 -10.96
CA THR A 422 11.48 -27.76 -10.90
C THR A 422 11.27 -28.66 -9.70
N VAL A 423 10.59 -28.16 -8.67
CA VAL A 423 10.12 -28.98 -7.54
C VAL A 423 8.71 -29.43 -7.88
N ASP A 424 8.48 -30.74 -7.99
CA ASP A 424 7.14 -31.28 -8.11
C ASP A 424 6.88 -32.17 -6.91
N SER A 425 5.79 -31.93 -6.18
CA SER A 425 5.30 -32.76 -5.07
C SER A 425 6.12 -32.70 -3.77
N THR A 426 5.50 -32.13 -2.74
CA THR A 426 5.73 -32.49 -1.34
C THR A 426 4.41 -33.08 -0.82
N THR A 427 4.36 -34.39 -0.56
CA THR A 427 3.25 -34.99 0.18
C THR A 427 3.15 -34.46 1.61
N VAL A 428 4.24 -33.91 2.15
CA VAL A 428 4.34 -33.27 3.47
C VAL A 428 4.96 -31.88 3.35
N CYS A 429 4.23 -30.86 3.78
CA CYS A 429 4.70 -29.48 3.77
C CYS A 429 5.61 -29.19 4.97
N PRO A 430 6.85 -28.71 4.76
CA PRO A 430 7.76 -28.33 5.85
C PRO A 430 7.16 -27.24 6.74
N GLN A 431 7.64 -27.08 7.96
CA GLN A 431 7.36 -25.86 8.73
C GLN A 431 7.94 -24.64 8.04
N ASN A 432 9.21 -24.71 7.65
CA ASN A 432 9.97 -23.60 7.08
C ASN A 432 10.56 -24.00 5.73
N THR A 433 10.27 -23.22 4.70
CA THR A 433 10.81 -23.42 3.35
C THR A 433 11.55 -22.17 2.91
N SER A 434 12.80 -22.32 2.49
CA SER A 434 13.64 -21.23 1.97
C SER A 434 14.19 -21.58 0.60
N VAL A 435 13.99 -20.69 -0.37
CA VAL A 435 14.56 -20.82 -1.71
C VAL A 435 15.38 -19.59 -2.06
N VAL A 436 16.62 -19.80 -2.48
CA VAL A 436 17.51 -18.76 -2.99
C VAL A 436 17.86 -19.13 -4.43
N GLY A 437 17.55 -18.28 -5.40
CA GLY A 437 17.81 -18.56 -6.82
C GLY A 437 18.42 -17.37 -7.55
N SER A 438 19.25 -17.62 -8.56
CA SER A 438 19.72 -16.61 -9.52
C SER A 438 19.40 -16.98 -10.98
N GLN A 439 19.30 -15.99 -11.87
CA GLN A 439 19.08 -16.15 -13.34
C GLN A 439 17.73 -16.69 -13.80
N ARG A 440 17.42 -17.98 -13.62
CA ARG A 440 16.22 -18.62 -14.22
C ARG A 440 15.71 -19.80 -13.40
N ALA A 441 15.29 -19.56 -12.15
CA ALA A 441 14.74 -20.61 -11.29
C ALA A 441 13.20 -20.67 -11.35
N VAL A 442 12.62 -21.68 -12.02
CA VAL A 442 11.15 -21.91 -12.06
C VAL A 442 10.74 -22.90 -10.97
N ILE A 443 10.08 -22.45 -9.90
CA ILE A 443 9.76 -23.27 -8.72
C ILE A 443 8.26 -23.60 -8.67
N LEU A 444 7.86 -24.78 -9.11
CA LEU A 444 6.46 -25.21 -9.03
C LEU A 444 6.16 -25.87 -7.67
N ASN A 445 4.89 -25.93 -7.26
CA ASN A 445 4.36 -26.82 -6.20
C ASN A 445 5.08 -26.80 -4.83
N LEU A 446 5.70 -25.69 -4.47
CA LEU A 446 6.38 -25.52 -3.18
C LEU A 446 5.37 -25.19 -2.07
N CYS A 447 5.51 -25.77 -0.90
CA CYS A 447 4.69 -25.42 0.26
C CYS A 447 5.50 -25.23 1.55
N GLY A 448 4.85 -24.66 2.56
CA GLY A 448 5.36 -24.46 3.90
C GLY A 448 4.20 -24.14 4.84
N THR A 449 4.21 -24.63 6.09
CA THR A 449 3.10 -24.46 7.03
C THR A 449 3.28 -23.26 7.97
N MET A 450 4.53 -22.90 8.31
CA MET A 450 4.86 -21.73 9.13
C MET A 450 5.40 -20.58 8.28
N GLN A 451 6.55 -20.77 7.64
CA GLN A 451 7.26 -19.71 6.93
C GLN A 451 7.71 -20.15 5.53
N LEU A 452 7.49 -19.29 4.55
CA LEU A 452 8.04 -19.40 3.21
C LEU A 452 8.90 -18.18 2.89
N THR A 453 10.18 -18.38 2.58
CA THR A 453 11.11 -17.31 2.20
C THR A 453 11.68 -17.57 0.82
N ILE A 454 11.49 -16.65 -0.11
CA ILE A 454 12.03 -16.76 -1.47
C ILE A 454 12.87 -15.53 -1.77
N GLN A 455 14.13 -15.76 -2.12
CA GLN A 455 15.07 -14.70 -2.48
C GLN A 455 15.60 -14.96 -3.90
N ALA A 456 15.34 -14.01 -4.80
CA ALA A 456 15.79 -14.06 -6.18
C ALA A 456 16.85 -13.00 -6.45
N SER A 457 17.91 -13.33 -7.18
CA SER A 457 18.83 -12.35 -7.77
C SER A 457 18.91 -12.51 -9.29
N ASP A 458 19.31 -11.43 -9.99
CA ASP A 458 19.74 -11.46 -11.40
C ASP A 458 18.78 -12.15 -12.39
N THR A 459 17.77 -11.49 -12.95
CA THR A 459 16.82 -12.01 -13.97
C THR A 459 15.98 -13.25 -13.62
N ALA A 460 15.98 -13.71 -12.37
CA ALA A 460 15.29 -14.92 -11.92
C ALA A 460 13.77 -14.92 -12.20
N ASN A 461 13.34 -15.77 -13.14
CA ASN A 461 11.93 -16.03 -13.43
C ASN A 461 11.36 -17.10 -12.48
N ILE A 462 10.86 -16.68 -11.32
CA ILE A 462 10.24 -17.57 -10.32
C ILE A 462 8.73 -17.64 -10.54
N SER A 463 8.28 -18.64 -11.31
CA SER A 463 6.86 -19.01 -11.36
C SER A 463 6.55 -19.96 -10.21
N ILE A 464 5.89 -19.46 -9.18
CA ILE A 464 5.35 -20.27 -8.09
C ILE A 464 3.97 -20.78 -8.50
N ASN A 465 3.70 -22.05 -8.25
CA ASN A 465 2.35 -22.58 -8.26
C ASN A 465 2.15 -23.31 -6.94
N GLN A 466 1.88 -22.57 -5.84
CA GLN A 466 1.83 -23.22 -4.52
C GLN A 466 0.61 -24.12 -4.44
N THR A 467 0.84 -25.35 -3.98
CA THR A 467 -0.21 -26.21 -3.46
C THR A 467 -0.38 -25.95 -1.96
N TRP A 468 -1.64 -25.96 -1.54
CA TRP A 468 -2.07 -25.95 -0.15
C TRP A 468 -1.27 -26.93 0.73
N PRO A 469 -1.12 -26.65 2.05
CA PRO A 469 -1.63 -25.50 2.82
C PRO A 469 -0.80 -24.22 2.69
N CYS A 470 -1.47 -23.08 2.89
CA CYS A 470 -0.84 -21.76 2.93
C CYS A 470 0.00 -21.56 4.21
N PRO A 471 1.24 -21.04 4.12
CA PRO A 471 2.06 -20.73 5.29
C PRO A 471 1.42 -19.63 6.14
N LYS A 472 1.77 -19.55 7.43
CA LYS A 472 1.42 -18.38 8.26
C LYS A 472 2.07 -17.10 7.72
N TYR A 473 3.33 -17.19 7.28
CA TYR A 473 4.14 -16.07 6.82
C TYR A 473 4.81 -16.40 5.48
N ALA A 474 4.67 -15.52 4.49
CA ALA A 474 5.39 -15.62 3.23
C ALA A 474 6.14 -14.31 2.93
N SER A 475 7.42 -14.42 2.60
CA SER A 475 8.25 -13.28 2.20
C SER A 475 8.98 -13.57 0.90
N ILE A 476 8.82 -12.70 -0.10
CA ILE A 476 9.51 -12.80 -1.39
C ILE A 476 10.30 -11.52 -1.62
N SER A 477 11.59 -11.67 -1.94
CA SER A 477 12.46 -10.56 -2.33
C SER A 477 13.16 -10.82 -3.66
N SER A 478 13.28 -9.79 -4.51
CA SER A 478 14.08 -9.86 -5.74
C SER A 478 14.66 -8.53 -6.16
N SER A 479 15.82 -8.58 -6.82
CA SER A 479 16.43 -7.45 -7.54
C SER A 479 16.12 -7.41 -9.04
N SER A 480 15.23 -8.29 -9.54
CA SER A 480 14.90 -8.47 -10.95
C SER A 480 13.43 -8.88 -11.20
N SER A 481 12.96 -8.82 -12.44
CA SER A 481 11.55 -9.09 -12.80
C SER A 481 11.09 -10.49 -12.35
N ILE A 482 10.04 -10.58 -11.52
CA ILE A 482 9.45 -11.84 -11.06
C ILE A 482 7.96 -11.92 -11.43
N PRO A 483 7.52 -12.88 -12.25
CA PRO A 483 6.13 -13.25 -12.32
C PRO A 483 5.78 -14.29 -11.23
N ILE A 484 5.20 -13.84 -10.13
CA ILE A 484 4.69 -14.68 -9.04
C ILE A 484 3.21 -15.01 -9.31
N ALA A 485 2.87 -16.27 -9.48
CA ALA A 485 1.47 -16.70 -9.52
C ALA A 485 1.11 -17.51 -8.25
N ASN A 486 -0.18 -17.57 -7.92
CA ASN A 486 -0.78 -18.51 -6.96
C ASN A 486 -0.05 -18.59 -5.61
N ILE A 487 0.39 -17.47 -5.05
CA ILE A 487 0.98 -17.43 -3.70
C ILE A 487 -0.13 -17.34 -2.66
N CYS A 488 0.05 -17.90 -1.47
CA CYS A 488 -0.86 -17.62 -0.37
C CYS A 488 -0.16 -17.52 0.97
N ALA A 489 -0.79 -16.85 1.93
CA ALA A 489 -0.38 -16.79 3.32
C ALA A 489 -1.61 -16.62 4.22
N GLN A 490 -1.56 -17.09 5.47
CA GLN A 490 -2.65 -16.94 6.43
C GLN A 490 -2.59 -15.58 7.14
N ASN A 491 -1.41 -15.15 7.61
CA ASN A 491 -1.25 -13.93 8.40
C ASN A 491 -0.59 -12.80 7.62
N THR A 492 0.60 -13.02 7.06
CA THR A 492 1.39 -11.97 6.43
C THR A 492 2.01 -12.42 5.12
N LEU A 493 1.79 -11.63 4.07
CA LEU A 493 2.50 -11.71 2.80
C LEU A 493 3.34 -10.44 2.61
N GLN A 494 4.66 -10.59 2.50
CA GLN A 494 5.57 -9.49 2.20
C GLN A 494 6.24 -9.72 0.84
N LEU A 495 6.11 -8.74 -0.05
CA LEU A 495 6.72 -8.76 -1.38
C LEU A 495 7.64 -7.55 -1.51
N THR A 496 8.92 -7.78 -1.80
CA THR A 496 9.92 -6.72 -1.96
C THR A 496 10.58 -6.84 -3.33
N SER A 497 10.48 -5.81 -4.17
CA SER A 497 11.21 -5.71 -5.44
C SER A 497 12.16 -4.51 -5.44
N SER A 498 13.41 -4.73 -5.83
CA SER A 498 14.40 -3.68 -6.09
C SER A 498 14.77 -3.61 -7.57
N GLY A 499 15.13 -2.41 -8.07
CA GLY A 499 15.69 -2.21 -9.42
C GLY A 499 14.67 -1.82 -10.50
N THR A 500 14.84 -2.35 -11.73
CA THR A 500 13.94 -2.15 -12.89
C THR A 500 12.96 -3.33 -13.07
N SER A 501 12.63 -4.01 -11.97
CA SER A 501 11.99 -5.32 -11.97
C SER A 501 10.48 -5.26 -12.18
N ASN A 502 9.97 -6.03 -13.16
CA ASN A 502 8.55 -6.34 -13.30
C ASN A 502 8.14 -7.41 -12.29
N LEU A 503 7.65 -7.00 -11.11
CA LEU A 503 6.90 -7.88 -10.22
C LEU A 503 5.49 -8.04 -10.79
N THR A 504 5.08 -9.25 -11.19
CA THR A 504 3.70 -9.61 -11.55
C THR A 504 3.18 -10.60 -10.54
N VAL A 505 2.31 -10.18 -9.62
CA VAL A 505 1.59 -11.10 -8.74
C VAL A 505 0.31 -11.51 -9.47
N ASN A 506 -0.08 -12.78 -9.45
CA ASN A 506 -1.36 -13.22 -9.98
C ASN A 506 -1.99 -14.25 -9.03
N SER A 507 -3.04 -13.83 -8.32
CA SER A 507 -3.93 -14.63 -7.48
C SER A 507 -3.32 -15.13 -6.16
N THR A 508 -4.07 -14.91 -5.08
CA THR A 508 -3.91 -15.68 -3.84
C THR A 508 -5.21 -16.41 -3.54
N VAL A 509 -5.17 -17.74 -3.43
CA VAL A 509 -6.35 -18.56 -3.09
C VAL A 509 -6.87 -18.26 -1.68
N VAL A 510 -6.00 -17.77 -0.79
CA VAL A 510 -6.31 -17.36 0.59
C VAL A 510 -5.71 -15.98 0.83
N CYS A 511 -6.56 -15.03 1.19
CA CYS A 511 -6.16 -13.66 1.47
C CYS A 511 -5.57 -13.56 2.89
N PRO A 512 -4.28 -13.19 3.03
CA PRO A 512 -3.66 -13.03 4.34
C PRO A 512 -4.34 -11.92 5.14
N GLN A 513 -4.18 -11.91 6.46
CA GLN A 513 -4.62 -10.77 7.28
C GLN A 513 -3.93 -9.46 6.83
N THR A 514 -2.64 -9.54 6.52
CA THR A 514 -1.80 -8.40 6.17
C THR A 514 -1.00 -8.68 4.89
N THR A 515 -1.01 -7.73 3.97
CA THR A 515 -0.16 -7.78 2.77
C THR A 515 0.63 -6.49 2.65
N THR A 516 1.95 -6.60 2.49
CA THR A 516 2.86 -5.47 2.28
C THR A 516 3.63 -5.67 0.99
N VAL A 517 3.56 -4.70 0.09
CA VAL A 517 4.36 -4.68 -1.13
C VAL A 517 5.28 -3.46 -1.12
N ILE A 518 6.59 -3.69 -1.21
CA ILE A 518 7.61 -2.66 -1.31
C ILE A 518 8.28 -2.82 -2.67
N ALA A 519 8.02 -1.89 -3.58
CA ALA A 519 8.48 -1.99 -4.96
C ALA A 519 9.32 -0.77 -5.37
N SER A 520 10.34 -1.02 -6.19
CA SER A 520 11.03 0.04 -6.94
C SER A 520 11.17 -0.38 -8.40
N GLY A 521 11.00 0.58 -9.32
CA GLY A 521 10.93 0.34 -10.77
C GLY A 521 9.56 -0.14 -11.26
N ASN A 522 9.42 -0.54 -12.52
CA ASN A 522 8.15 -0.88 -13.16
C ASN A 522 7.49 -2.14 -12.53
N THR A 523 6.62 -2.00 -11.53
CA THR A 523 5.98 -3.15 -10.85
C THR A 523 4.47 -3.21 -11.13
N SER A 524 3.94 -4.33 -11.63
CA SER A 524 2.52 -4.53 -11.99
C SER A 524 1.85 -5.59 -11.11
N ILE A 525 0.98 -5.22 -10.17
CA ILE A 525 0.49 -6.14 -9.12
C ILE A 525 -0.98 -6.53 -9.36
N LEU A 526 -1.24 -7.66 -10.02
CA LEU A 526 -2.60 -8.11 -10.32
C LEU A 526 -3.17 -9.00 -9.20
N ASN A 527 -4.47 -8.93 -8.92
CA ASN A 527 -5.20 -9.86 -8.04
C ASN A 527 -4.59 -10.07 -6.62
N LEU A 528 -3.98 -9.03 -6.04
CA LEU A 528 -3.51 -9.06 -4.66
C LEU A 528 -4.71 -8.94 -3.71
N CYS A 529 -4.70 -9.63 -2.57
CA CYS A 529 -5.72 -9.39 -1.55
C CYS A 529 -5.14 -9.41 -0.13
N ALA A 530 -5.92 -8.85 0.79
CA ALA A 530 -5.71 -8.89 2.23
C ALA A 530 -7.09 -8.82 2.91
N SER A 531 -7.29 -9.51 4.02
CA SER A 531 -8.55 -9.46 4.77
C SER A 531 -8.63 -8.30 5.76
N SER A 532 -7.49 -7.79 6.26
CA SER A 532 -7.45 -6.65 7.20
C SER A 532 -6.72 -5.45 6.62
N GLN A 533 -5.43 -5.59 6.28
CA GLN A 533 -4.58 -4.46 5.90
C GLN A 533 -3.77 -4.74 4.63
N LEU A 534 -3.84 -3.82 3.68
CA LEU A 534 -2.99 -3.79 2.48
C LEU A 534 -2.12 -2.53 2.52
N THR A 535 -0.80 -2.69 2.48
CA THR A 535 0.17 -1.60 2.37
C THR A 535 0.98 -1.73 1.10
N ILE A 536 1.01 -0.70 0.27
CA ILE A 536 1.83 -0.68 -0.94
C ILE A 536 2.74 0.55 -0.88
N GLN A 537 4.04 0.32 -0.91
CA GLN A 537 5.05 1.37 -1.00
C GLN A 537 5.77 1.22 -2.33
N ALA A 538 5.64 2.20 -3.20
CA ALA A 538 6.27 2.21 -4.50
C ALA A 538 7.17 3.44 -4.69
N ALA A 539 8.33 3.22 -5.29
CA ALA A 539 9.26 4.27 -5.65
C ALA A 539 9.69 4.15 -7.12
N ASN A 540 10.11 5.25 -7.74
CA ASN A 540 10.50 5.33 -9.17
C ASN A 540 9.33 4.97 -10.11
N THR A 541 9.52 4.64 -11.38
CA THR A 541 8.45 4.45 -12.40
C THR A 541 7.50 3.24 -12.21
N ALA A 542 7.14 2.87 -10.99
CA ALA A 542 6.25 1.76 -10.67
C ALA A 542 4.84 1.94 -11.23
N ASN A 543 4.34 0.94 -11.96
CA ASN A 543 3.02 0.93 -12.58
C ASN A 543 2.10 -0.09 -11.91
N ILE A 544 1.51 0.28 -10.77
CA ILE A 544 0.70 -0.64 -9.95
C ILE A 544 -0.73 -0.77 -10.52
N SER A 545 -0.89 -1.58 -11.55
CA SER A 545 -2.23 -2.05 -11.92
C SER A 545 -2.70 -3.09 -10.92
N MET A 546 -3.62 -2.71 -10.02
CA MET A 546 -4.42 -3.66 -9.26
C MET A 546 -5.66 -4.00 -10.08
N ASN A 547 -6.07 -5.26 -10.04
CA ASN A 547 -7.32 -5.68 -10.68
C ASN A 547 -7.96 -6.63 -9.67
N HIS A 548 -9.16 -6.29 -9.19
CA HIS A 548 -9.96 -7.08 -8.25
C HIS A 548 -9.27 -7.47 -6.91
N THR A 549 -9.53 -6.70 -5.84
CA THR A 549 -9.21 -7.08 -4.45
C THR A 549 -10.46 -7.69 -3.79
N TRP A 550 -10.69 -9.00 -3.93
CA TRP A 550 -11.82 -9.64 -3.22
C TRP A 550 -11.33 -10.77 -2.31
N PRO A 551 -11.64 -10.71 -0.99
CA PRO A 551 -12.40 -9.69 -0.27
C PRO A 551 -11.65 -8.37 -0.11
N CYS A 552 -12.39 -7.26 0.00
CA CYS A 552 -11.83 -5.92 0.22
C CYS A 552 -11.22 -5.82 1.63
N PRO A 553 -9.96 -5.39 1.78
CA PRO A 553 -9.35 -5.15 3.09
C PRO A 553 -10.09 -4.06 3.89
N GLN A 554 -9.96 -4.09 5.21
CA GLN A 554 -10.48 -3.01 6.06
C GLN A 554 -9.71 -1.70 5.84
N PHE A 555 -8.38 -1.79 5.71
CA PHE A 555 -7.48 -0.65 5.59
C PHE A 555 -6.56 -0.82 4.38
N VAL A 556 -6.45 0.23 3.56
CA VAL A 556 -5.50 0.30 2.44
C VAL A 556 -4.66 1.56 2.58
N ASN A 557 -3.33 1.39 2.54
CA ASN A 557 -2.39 2.50 2.55
C ASN A 557 -1.42 2.38 1.37
N ILE A 558 -1.43 3.37 0.47
CA ILE A 558 -0.53 3.41 -0.68
C ILE A 558 0.37 4.64 -0.56
N ILE A 559 1.67 4.41 -0.59
CA ILE A 559 2.70 5.44 -0.53
C ILE A 559 3.48 5.40 -1.84
N SER A 560 3.52 6.52 -2.56
CA SER A 560 4.24 6.69 -3.81
C SER A 560 5.26 7.82 -3.74
N SER A 561 6.32 7.74 -4.54
CA SER A 561 7.19 8.87 -4.89
C SER A 561 7.19 9.21 -6.39
N SER A 562 6.24 8.67 -7.16
CA SER A 562 6.17 8.77 -8.63
C SER A 562 4.74 8.63 -9.19
N THR A 563 4.58 8.76 -10.51
CA THR A 563 3.29 8.47 -11.20
C THR A 563 2.91 7.00 -11.05
N ILE A 564 1.81 6.72 -10.35
CA ILE A 564 1.25 5.37 -10.23
C ILE A 564 -0.20 5.35 -10.71
N PRO A 565 -0.51 4.73 -11.86
CA PRO A 565 -1.87 4.40 -12.18
C PRO A 565 -2.32 3.25 -11.26
N ILE A 566 -3.45 3.41 -10.59
CA ILE A 566 -4.08 2.42 -9.70
C ILE A 566 -5.46 2.14 -10.29
N LEU A 567 -5.68 0.93 -10.79
CA LEU A 567 -6.99 0.50 -11.28
C LEU A 567 -7.71 -0.29 -10.17
N ASP A 568 -9.03 -0.16 -10.04
CA ASP A 568 -9.92 -1.03 -9.26
C ASP A 568 -9.50 -1.33 -7.80
N ILE A 569 -9.21 -0.28 -7.03
CA ILE A 569 -8.91 -0.39 -5.60
C ILE A 569 -10.19 -0.54 -4.75
N CYS A 570 -10.15 -1.32 -3.68
CA CYS A 570 -11.23 -1.29 -2.69
C CYS A 570 -10.75 -1.36 -1.24
N ALA A 571 -11.51 -0.71 -0.35
CA ALA A 571 -11.31 -0.72 1.09
C ALA A 571 -12.67 -0.64 1.79
N GLN A 572 -12.86 -1.35 2.90
CA GLN A 572 -14.12 -1.32 3.65
C GLN A 572 -14.22 -0.12 4.60
N ARG A 573 -13.12 0.25 5.28
CA ARG A 573 -13.10 1.34 6.26
C ARG A 573 -12.30 2.53 5.77
N THR A 574 -11.01 2.36 5.52
CA THR A 574 -10.12 3.50 5.24
C THR A 574 -9.22 3.24 4.04
N LEU A 575 -9.19 4.22 3.14
CA LEU A 575 -8.23 4.31 2.04
C LEU A 575 -7.34 5.54 2.26
N THR A 576 -6.03 5.34 2.38
CA THR A 576 -5.04 6.41 2.49
C THR A 576 -4.09 6.34 1.29
N LEU A 577 -3.93 7.46 0.61
CA LEU A 577 -3.08 7.62 -0.57
C LEU A 577 -2.11 8.76 -0.29
N THR A 578 -0.81 8.47 -0.24
CA THR A 578 0.23 9.46 0.07
C THR A 578 1.24 9.52 -1.09
N ASP A 579 1.21 10.62 -1.84
CA ASP A 579 2.24 10.94 -2.83
C ASP A 579 3.26 11.87 -2.18
N SER A 580 4.51 11.44 -2.19
CA SER A 580 5.68 12.17 -1.72
C SER A 580 6.56 12.68 -2.87
N GLY A 581 6.18 12.37 -4.11
CA GLY A 581 6.89 12.74 -5.34
C GLY A 581 6.24 13.88 -6.12
N SER A 582 6.76 14.14 -7.32
CA SER A 582 6.30 15.21 -8.21
C SER A 582 5.22 14.79 -9.21
N SER A 583 4.88 13.50 -9.28
CA SER A 583 4.26 12.91 -10.48
C SER A 583 2.97 12.09 -10.25
N GLY A 584 2.47 12.01 -9.01
CA GLY A 584 1.06 11.75 -8.67
C GLY A 584 0.47 10.36 -8.84
N PHE A 585 -0.84 10.23 -8.59
CA PHE A 585 -1.61 9.00 -8.70
C PHE A 585 -2.58 9.13 -9.87
N GLY A 586 -2.79 8.05 -10.61
CA GLY A 586 -3.86 7.91 -11.60
C GLY A 586 -4.85 6.85 -11.14
N ILE A 587 -5.85 7.19 -10.34
CA ILE A 587 -6.83 6.18 -9.88
C ILE A 587 -7.92 6.07 -10.94
N ASP A 588 -8.26 4.85 -11.36
CA ASP A 588 -9.45 4.58 -12.16
C ASP A 588 -10.27 3.50 -11.45
N SER A 589 -11.46 3.89 -11.02
CA SER A 589 -12.48 3.05 -10.38
C SER A 589 -12.15 2.53 -8.97
N SER A 590 -13.17 2.59 -8.10
CA SER A 590 -13.19 1.84 -6.84
C SER A 590 -14.44 0.98 -6.80
N VAL A 591 -14.25 -0.33 -6.64
CA VAL A 591 -15.34 -1.33 -6.69
C VAL A 591 -16.23 -1.27 -5.43
N MET A 592 -15.65 -0.84 -4.30
CA MET A 592 -16.38 -0.56 -3.06
C MET A 592 -15.85 0.71 -2.39
N CYS A 593 -16.79 1.53 -1.93
CA CYS A 593 -16.49 2.83 -1.36
C CYS A 593 -16.17 2.73 0.14
N PRO A 594 -14.97 3.11 0.58
CA PRO A 594 -14.62 3.12 1.98
C PRO A 594 -15.51 4.06 2.80
N GLN A 595 -15.53 3.87 4.11
CA GLN A 595 -16.10 4.86 5.03
C GLN A 595 -15.32 6.17 4.93
N THR A 596 -14.00 6.12 4.94
CA THR A 596 -13.11 7.28 4.87
C THR A 596 -12.06 7.13 3.77
N ALA A 597 -11.84 8.20 3.01
CA ALA A 597 -10.75 8.29 2.05
C ALA A 597 -9.90 9.54 2.32
N THR A 598 -8.57 9.37 2.37
CA THR A 598 -7.61 10.44 2.60
C THR A 598 -6.57 10.45 1.49
N ILE A 599 -6.37 11.59 0.85
CA ILE A 599 -5.36 11.81 -0.18
C ILE A 599 -4.41 12.89 0.31
N ILE A 600 -3.12 12.59 0.34
CA ILE A 600 -2.04 13.53 0.61
C ILE A 600 -1.18 13.59 -0.65
N ALA A 601 -1.19 14.70 -1.36
CA ALA A 601 -0.51 14.84 -2.64
C ALA A 601 0.57 15.93 -2.58
N SER A 602 1.79 15.65 -3.03
CA SER A 602 2.83 16.66 -3.26
C SER A 602 3.01 17.05 -4.74
N GLY A 603 2.62 16.19 -5.68
CA GLY A 603 2.75 16.40 -7.13
C GLY A 603 1.42 16.52 -7.90
N THR A 604 1.52 16.60 -9.23
CA THR A 604 0.33 16.62 -10.11
C THR A 604 -0.33 15.26 -10.13
N THR A 605 -1.58 15.16 -9.66
CA THR A 605 -2.29 13.92 -9.28
C THR A 605 -3.70 13.89 -9.92
N PRO A 606 -3.87 13.27 -11.10
CA PRO A 606 -5.20 13.05 -11.68
C PRO A 606 -5.93 11.88 -11.00
N ILE A 607 -6.99 12.16 -10.25
CA ILE A 607 -7.77 11.18 -9.49
C ILE A 607 -9.13 10.98 -10.17
N LEU A 608 -9.36 9.85 -10.82
CA LEU A 608 -10.64 9.54 -11.44
C LEU A 608 -11.43 8.58 -10.52
N ASN A 609 -12.75 8.77 -10.43
CA ASN A 609 -13.68 7.80 -9.84
C ASN A 609 -13.38 7.36 -8.39
N LEU A 610 -12.94 8.29 -7.53
CA LEU A 610 -12.75 8.02 -6.11
C LEU A 610 -14.08 8.09 -5.36
N CYS A 611 -14.37 7.14 -4.48
CA CYS A 611 -15.58 7.23 -3.66
C CYS A 611 -15.31 7.07 -2.16
N ALA A 612 -16.19 7.64 -1.35
CA ALA A 612 -16.23 7.49 0.11
C ALA A 612 -17.67 7.65 0.60
N THR A 613 -18.06 6.97 1.67
CA THR A 613 -19.44 7.01 2.19
C THR A 613 -19.62 7.98 3.36
N LEU A 614 -18.62 8.18 4.23
CA LEU A 614 -18.67 9.14 5.34
C LEU A 614 -17.85 10.39 5.05
N GLN A 615 -16.53 10.26 4.83
CA GLN A 615 -15.63 11.40 4.77
C GLN A 615 -14.58 11.25 3.66
N LEU A 616 -14.39 12.31 2.88
CA LEU A 616 -13.28 12.47 1.94
C LEU A 616 -12.39 13.63 2.37
N THR A 617 -11.10 13.38 2.57
CA THR A 617 -10.10 14.40 2.93
C THR A 617 -9.02 14.48 1.85
N ILE A 618 -8.78 15.67 1.32
CA ILE A 618 -7.73 15.92 0.31
C ILE A 618 -6.80 17.00 0.84
N GLN A 619 -5.51 16.68 0.94
CA GLN A 619 -4.46 17.58 1.36
C GLN A 619 -3.43 17.70 0.23
N ALA A 620 -3.40 18.85 -0.43
CA ALA A 620 -2.43 19.15 -1.47
C ALA A 620 -1.29 20.02 -0.90
N GLY A 621 -0.06 19.56 -1.08
CA GLY A 621 1.17 20.30 -0.76
C GLY A 621 1.45 21.42 -1.76
N SER A 622 2.62 22.06 -1.64
CA SER A 622 2.97 23.31 -2.34
C SER A 622 3.15 23.23 -3.86
N THR A 623 3.13 22.02 -4.44
CA THR A 623 3.34 21.78 -5.89
C THR A 623 2.30 20.85 -6.51
N ALA A 624 1.21 20.55 -5.79
CA ALA A 624 0.27 19.52 -6.16
C ALA A 624 -0.91 20.05 -6.96
N ASN A 625 -1.05 19.60 -8.22
CA ASN A 625 -2.25 19.82 -9.02
C ASN A 625 -3.14 18.57 -8.98
N VAL A 626 -4.13 18.57 -8.08
CA VAL A 626 -5.06 17.45 -7.92
C VAL A 626 -6.25 17.68 -8.86
N ALA A 627 -6.51 16.72 -9.77
CA ALA A 627 -7.67 16.72 -10.65
C ALA A 627 -8.62 15.58 -10.31
N ILE A 628 -9.67 15.85 -9.54
CA ILE A 628 -10.73 14.87 -9.28
C ILE A 628 -11.77 15.00 -10.37
N ASN A 629 -12.29 13.91 -10.95
CA ASN A 629 -13.28 14.00 -12.04
C ASN A 629 -14.64 13.36 -11.70
N HIS A 630 -14.71 12.56 -10.63
CA HIS A 630 -15.97 11.95 -10.19
C HIS A 630 -15.87 11.42 -8.76
N THR A 631 -16.86 11.74 -7.93
CA THR A 631 -17.07 11.11 -6.61
C THR A 631 -18.47 10.52 -6.51
N TRP A 632 -18.61 9.20 -6.52
CA TRP A 632 -19.92 8.56 -6.34
C TRP A 632 -19.80 7.23 -5.60
N PRO A 633 -20.61 6.98 -4.54
CA PRO A 633 -21.64 7.84 -3.97
C PRO A 633 -21.04 9.06 -3.25
N CYS A 634 -21.86 10.09 -3.05
CA CYS A 634 -21.45 11.31 -2.37
C CYS A 634 -21.20 11.04 -0.87
N PRO A 635 -20.01 11.37 -0.33
CA PRO A 635 -19.73 11.27 1.10
C PRO A 635 -20.61 12.24 1.91
N GLN A 636 -20.78 11.96 3.20
CA GLN A 636 -21.46 12.90 4.11
C GLN A 636 -20.70 14.23 4.21
N SER A 637 -19.36 14.19 4.26
CA SER A 637 -18.51 15.37 4.32
C SER A 637 -17.28 15.31 3.40
N VAL A 638 -16.90 16.46 2.86
CA VAL A 638 -15.66 16.65 2.09
C VAL A 638 -14.84 17.77 2.69
N THR A 639 -13.56 17.50 2.94
CA THR A 639 -12.58 18.50 3.40
C THR A 639 -11.42 18.57 2.41
N ILE A 640 -11.20 19.74 1.82
CA ILE A 640 -10.04 19.99 0.96
C ILE A 640 -9.20 21.09 1.58
N SER A 641 -7.90 20.82 1.71
CA SER A 641 -6.90 21.78 2.15
C SER A 641 -5.75 21.86 1.13
N SER A 642 -5.35 23.07 0.76
CA SER A 642 -4.25 23.28 -0.19
C SER A 642 -3.27 24.35 0.24
N SER A 643 -2.00 24.16 -0.13
CA SER A 643 -1.01 25.24 -0.25
C SER A 643 -0.55 25.49 -1.71
N SER A 644 -1.25 24.93 -2.71
CA SER A 644 -1.00 25.16 -4.15
C SER A 644 -2.26 25.06 -5.02
N ASN A 645 -2.12 25.10 -6.34
CA ASN A 645 -3.24 25.07 -7.28
C ASN A 645 -3.94 23.70 -7.30
N ILE A 646 -5.21 23.63 -6.93
CA ILE A 646 -6.05 22.41 -7.04
C ILE A 646 -7.15 22.67 -8.08
N SER A 647 -7.35 21.72 -9.01
CA SER A 647 -8.45 21.75 -9.97
C SER A 647 -9.40 20.57 -9.76
N ILE A 648 -10.41 20.73 -8.91
CA ILE A 648 -11.44 19.73 -8.65
C ILE A 648 -12.57 19.85 -9.68
N LEU A 649 -12.90 18.75 -10.36
CA LEU A 649 -14.07 18.64 -11.23
C LEU A 649 -15.04 17.60 -10.62
N ASN A 650 -16.32 17.93 -10.53
CA ASN A 650 -17.42 17.05 -10.11
C ASN A 650 -17.30 16.41 -8.71
N ILE A 651 -16.91 17.18 -7.68
CA ILE A 651 -17.11 16.73 -6.29
C ILE A 651 -18.58 16.86 -5.88
N CYS A 652 -19.06 15.90 -5.09
CA CYS A 652 -20.32 16.01 -4.37
C CYS A 652 -20.14 15.67 -2.88
N ALA A 653 -21.02 16.23 -2.05
CA ALA A 653 -21.13 15.93 -0.62
C ALA A 653 -22.59 16.04 -0.20
N GLN A 654 -23.05 15.22 0.75
CA GLN A 654 -24.45 15.23 1.21
C GLN A 654 -24.71 16.38 2.20
N ASN A 655 -23.83 16.57 3.19
CA ASN A 655 -24.09 17.50 4.29
C ASN A 655 -23.16 18.72 4.26
N THR A 656 -21.85 18.50 4.27
CA THR A 656 -20.86 19.58 4.49
C THR A 656 -19.68 19.51 3.53
N SER A 657 -19.32 20.66 2.97
CA SER A 657 -18.07 20.84 2.23
C SER A 657 -17.24 21.95 2.88
N THR A 658 -16.01 21.64 3.27
CA THR A 658 -15.06 22.63 3.79
C THR A 658 -13.87 22.75 2.85
N LEU A 659 -13.64 23.96 2.35
CA LEU A 659 -12.55 24.30 1.43
C LEU A 659 -11.61 25.28 2.12
N THR A 660 -10.34 24.91 2.27
CA THR A 660 -9.30 25.75 2.89
C THR A 660 -8.15 25.95 1.92
N GLY A 661 -7.92 27.20 1.49
CA GLY A 661 -6.78 27.58 0.64
C GLY A 661 -5.76 28.41 1.43
N SER A 662 -4.48 28.08 1.27
CA SER A 662 -3.35 28.85 1.81
C SER A 662 -2.37 29.23 0.68
N ARG A 663 -1.60 30.31 0.86
CA ARG A 663 -0.57 30.91 -0.05
C ARG A 663 -0.63 30.49 -1.53
N SER A 664 -1.02 31.42 -2.40
CA SER A 664 -0.91 31.30 -3.87
C SER A 664 -1.60 30.06 -4.49
N SER A 665 -2.75 29.64 -3.96
CA SER A 665 -3.52 28.49 -4.43
C SER A 665 -4.73 28.91 -5.29
N SER A 666 -4.74 28.52 -6.56
CA SER A 666 -5.96 28.52 -7.39
C SER A 666 -6.76 27.27 -7.07
N LEU A 667 -7.91 27.41 -6.41
CA LEU A 667 -8.83 26.32 -6.08
C LEU A 667 -9.98 26.30 -7.09
N MET A 668 -9.76 25.74 -8.27
CA MET A 668 -10.83 25.57 -9.24
C MET A 668 -11.71 24.40 -8.80
N VAL A 669 -12.88 24.66 -8.24
CA VAL A 669 -13.92 23.65 -8.03
C VAL A 669 -14.98 23.85 -9.10
N ASP A 670 -15.22 22.83 -9.90
CA ASP A 670 -16.36 22.70 -10.78
C ASP A 670 -17.30 21.68 -10.16
N SER A 671 -18.50 22.09 -9.76
CA SER A 671 -19.39 21.25 -8.94
C SER A 671 -20.33 20.38 -9.78
N SER A 672 -20.63 19.20 -9.26
CA SER A 672 -21.57 18.24 -9.85
C SER A 672 -23.03 18.52 -9.44
N VAL A 673 -23.96 17.73 -10.00
CA VAL A 673 -25.43 17.84 -9.91
C VAL A 673 -26.02 17.92 -8.49
N ILE A 674 -25.30 17.51 -7.44
CA ILE A 674 -25.79 17.48 -6.03
C ILE A 674 -24.99 18.42 -5.15
N CYS A 675 -25.68 19.41 -4.60
CA CYS A 675 -25.09 20.44 -3.75
C CYS A 675 -25.22 20.09 -2.25
N PRO A 676 -24.14 20.25 -1.46
CA PRO A 676 -24.18 19.99 -0.03
C PRO A 676 -25.16 20.92 0.69
N GLN A 677 -25.68 20.48 1.84
CA GLN A 677 -26.51 21.35 2.69
C GLN A 677 -25.76 22.63 3.06
N SER A 678 -24.48 22.54 3.40
CA SER A 678 -23.65 23.70 3.72
C SER A 678 -22.24 23.63 3.12
N THR A 679 -21.74 24.79 2.67
CA THR A 679 -20.38 24.94 2.14
C THR A 679 -19.67 26.07 2.88
N THR A 680 -18.45 25.82 3.36
CA THR A 680 -17.58 26.84 3.98
C THR A 680 -16.28 26.99 3.22
N VAL A 681 -15.94 28.22 2.85
CA VAL A 681 -14.69 28.58 2.20
C VAL A 681 -13.87 29.45 3.15
N LYS A 682 -12.64 29.02 3.44
CA LYS A 682 -11.64 29.81 4.18
C LYS A 682 -10.45 30.10 3.27
N ALA A 683 -10.23 31.36 2.95
CA ALA A 683 -9.14 31.82 2.09
C ALA A 683 -8.20 32.73 2.89
N SER A 684 -6.89 32.47 2.83
CA SER A 684 -5.88 33.35 3.42
C SER A 684 -5.10 34.18 2.40
N ASP A 685 -5.32 33.99 1.10
CA ASP A 685 -4.71 34.71 -0.04
C ASP A 685 -5.59 34.56 -1.31
N THR A 686 -5.14 35.07 -2.48
CA THR A 686 -5.88 35.00 -3.76
C THR A 686 -6.32 33.56 -4.07
N THR A 687 -7.64 33.35 -4.07
CA THR A 687 -8.31 32.06 -4.31
C THR A 687 -9.40 32.25 -5.36
N LEU A 688 -9.21 31.75 -6.57
CA LEU A 688 -10.26 31.76 -7.60
C LEU A 688 -11.14 30.53 -7.43
N ILE A 689 -12.46 30.70 -7.26
CA ILE A 689 -13.42 29.60 -7.07
C ILE A 689 -14.56 29.73 -8.09
N PRO A 690 -14.45 29.10 -9.27
CA PRO A 690 -15.36 29.35 -10.38
C PRO A 690 -16.81 28.93 -10.07
N ASN A 691 -17.06 27.71 -9.57
CA ASN A 691 -18.42 27.19 -9.36
C ASN A 691 -18.60 26.56 -7.96
N LEU A 692 -19.27 27.26 -7.05
CA LEU A 692 -19.62 26.77 -5.71
C LEU A 692 -21.12 26.50 -5.64
N CYS A 693 -21.54 25.40 -5.03
CA CYS A 693 -22.95 25.21 -4.75
C CYS A 693 -23.20 24.75 -3.32
N ALA A 694 -24.35 25.15 -2.79
CA ALA A 694 -24.88 24.77 -1.48
C ALA A 694 -26.41 24.87 -1.53
N SER A 695 -27.13 23.95 -0.91
CA SER A 695 -28.60 24.00 -0.90
C SER A 695 -29.14 24.92 0.21
N SER A 696 -28.48 25.00 1.36
CA SER A 696 -28.97 25.75 2.54
C SER A 696 -28.08 26.93 2.93
N GLN A 697 -26.78 26.72 3.11
CA GLN A 697 -25.89 27.78 3.61
C GLN A 697 -24.52 27.80 2.92
N LEU A 698 -24.10 28.98 2.46
CA LEU A 698 -22.75 29.25 1.98
C LEU A 698 -22.07 30.26 2.91
N THR A 699 -20.90 29.90 3.45
CA THR A 699 -20.09 30.80 4.30
C THR A 699 -18.72 31.03 3.70
N ILE A 700 -18.30 32.29 3.58
CA ILE A 700 -17.01 32.67 3.00
C ILE A 700 -16.27 33.54 4.00
N GLN A 701 -15.07 33.12 4.37
CA GLN A 701 -14.17 33.83 5.28
C GLN A 701 -12.86 34.10 4.56
N ALA A 702 -12.58 35.38 4.29
CA ALA A 702 -11.33 35.82 3.68
C ALA A 702 -10.50 36.58 4.72
N ALA A 703 -9.28 36.11 4.97
CA ALA A 703 -8.29 36.80 5.79
C ALA A 703 -7.39 37.70 4.91
N ASN A 704 -6.63 38.61 5.54
CA ASN A 704 -5.76 39.63 4.92
C ASN A 704 -5.16 39.24 3.55
N THR A 705 -5.26 40.15 2.58
CA THR A 705 -4.78 40.04 1.18
C THR A 705 -5.43 38.98 0.27
N ALA A 706 -6.50 38.30 0.71
CA ALA A 706 -7.21 37.32 -0.11
C ALA A 706 -8.17 37.94 -1.14
N ASN A 707 -7.94 37.65 -2.43
CA ASN A 707 -8.91 37.89 -3.51
C ASN A 707 -9.73 36.61 -3.75
N VAL A 708 -11.00 36.57 -3.35
CA VAL A 708 -11.91 35.45 -3.67
C VAL A 708 -12.79 35.84 -4.86
N SER A 709 -12.57 35.24 -6.02
CA SER A 709 -13.46 35.39 -7.19
C SER A 709 -14.39 34.19 -7.28
N ILE A 710 -15.68 34.45 -7.10
CA ILE A 710 -16.76 33.47 -7.31
C ILE A 710 -17.37 33.79 -8.66
N ASN A 711 -17.64 32.81 -9.51
CA ASN A 711 -18.17 33.08 -10.85
C ASN A 711 -19.61 32.61 -11.03
N HIS A 712 -20.04 31.60 -10.28
CA HIS A 712 -21.42 31.10 -10.29
C HIS A 712 -21.77 30.31 -9.03
N THR A 713 -22.93 30.59 -8.45
CA THR A 713 -23.57 29.72 -7.44
C THR A 713 -24.91 29.20 -7.96
N TRP A 714 -25.00 27.93 -8.36
CA TRP A 714 -26.29 27.34 -8.74
C TRP A 714 -26.39 25.89 -8.28
N PRO A 715 -27.53 25.47 -7.67
CA PRO A 715 -28.68 26.27 -7.26
C PRO A 715 -28.34 27.28 -6.15
N CYS A 716 -29.16 28.33 -6.02
CA CYS A 716 -28.98 29.38 -5.03
C CYS A 716 -29.24 28.85 -3.60
N PRO A 717 -28.28 28.98 -2.67
CA PRO A 717 -28.48 28.58 -1.28
C PRO A 717 -29.57 29.43 -0.61
N GLN A 718 -30.20 28.90 0.44
CA GLN A 718 -31.13 29.68 1.27
C GLN A 718 -30.46 30.93 1.87
N SER A 719 -29.22 30.79 2.33
CA SER A 719 -28.44 31.88 2.96
C SER A 719 -26.99 31.92 2.48
N VAL A 720 -26.46 33.14 2.31
CA VAL A 720 -25.03 33.37 2.05
C VAL A 720 -24.47 34.38 3.03
N ASN A 721 -23.38 34.02 3.71
CA ASN A 721 -22.67 34.88 4.66
C ASN A 721 -21.22 35.06 4.21
N ILE A 722 -20.82 36.30 3.97
CA ILE A 722 -19.46 36.68 3.57
C ILE A 722 -18.87 37.58 4.65
N ASN A 723 -17.73 37.17 5.19
CA ASN A 723 -16.95 37.95 6.15
C ASN A 723 -15.54 38.16 5.59
N SER A 724 -15.12 39.41 5.48
CA SER A 724 -13.82 39.79 4.93
C SER A 724 -13.06 40.77 5.80
N SER A 725 -11.75 40.56 5.91
CA SER A 725 -10.79 41.60 6.32
C SER A 725 -9.95 42.19 5.18
N SER A 726 -10.25 41.85 3.91
CA SER A 726 -9.53 42.31 2.71
C SER A 726 -10.47 42.58 1.51
N THR A 727 -9.90 43.01 0.38
CA THR A 727 -10.64 43.20 -0.88
C THR A 727 -11.16 41.86 -1.43
N ILE A 728 -12.48 41.69 -1.57
CA ILE A 728 -13.10 40.55 -2.25
C ILE A 728 -13.88 41.02 -3.48
N PRO A 729 -13.43 40.69 -4.71
CA PRO A 729 -14.26 40.80 -5.92
C PRO A 729 -15.14 39.55 -6.08
N ILE A 730 -16.39 39.62 -5.64
CA ILE A 730 -17.42 38.58 -5.77
C ILE A 730 -18.25 38.84 -7.03
N LEU A 731 -18.27 37.89 -7.96
CA LEU A 731 -19.07 37.96 -9.18
C LEU A 731 -20.23 36.93 -9.10
N ASN A 732 -21.41 37.31 -9.59
CA ASN A 732 -22.59 36.46 -9.75
C ASN A 732 -23.02 35.65 -8.51
N ILE A 733 -22.99 36.25 -7.31
CA ILE A 733 -23.56 35.61 -6.12
C ILE A 733 -25.09 35.50 -6.24
N CYS A 734 -25.67 34.44 -5.71
CA CYS A 734 -27.12 34.39 -5.45
C CYS A 734 -27.45 33.75 -4.11
N ALA A 735 -28.60 34.15 -3.57
CA ALA A 735 -29.22 33.56 -2.39
C ALA A 735 -30.74 33.64 -2.54
N ASN A 736 -31.47 32.64 -2.05
CA ASN A 736 -32.94 32.64 -2.11
C ASN A 736 -33.57 33.50 -0.99
N SER A 737 -33.04 33.43 0.24
CA SER A 737 -33.62 34.13 1.39
C SER A 737 -32.73 35.28 1.86
N THR A 738 -31.48 35.02 2.25
CA THR A 738 -30.63 36.02 2.91
C THR A 738 -29.22 36.13 2.33
N LEU A 739 -28.75 37.36 2.15
CA LEU A 739 -27.36 37.69 1.81
C LEU A 739 -26.79 38.63 2.88
N THR A 740 -25.75 38.20 3.59
CA THR A 740 -25.05 39.01 4.60
C THR A 740 -23.62 39.27 4.16
N LEU A 741 -23.25 40.54 4.07
CA LEU A 741 -21.92 41.01 3.72
C LEU A 741 -21.33 41.78 4.91
N THR A 742 -20.21 41.32 5.45
CA THR A 742 -19.51 41.97 6.56
C THR A 742 -18.06 42.25 6.18
N GLY A 743 -17.67 43.52 6.17
CA GLY A 743 -16.32 43.96 5.89
C GLY A 743 -15.70 44.71 7.08
N SER A 744 -14.46 44.36 7.45
CA SER A 744 -13.67 45.12 8.43
C SER A 744 -12.81 46.20 7.75
N ASP A 745 -12.04 46.95 8.53
CA ASP A 745 -11.25 48.11 8.10
C ASP A 745 -10.42 47.82 6.82
N SER A 746 -10.54 48.69 5.82
CA SER A 746 -9.85 48.62 4.51
C SER A 746 -10.29 47.50 3.54
N SER A 747 -11.43 46.85 3.75
CA SER A 747 -11.97 45.83 2.82
C SER A 747 -12.80 46.42 1.67
N ILE A 748 -12.42 46.15 0.41
CA ILE A 748 -13.25 46.49 -0.76
C ILE A 748 -14.13 45.27 -1.10
N LEU A 749 -15.45 45.39 -0.96
CA LEU A 749 -16.37 44.28 -1.17
C LEU A 749 -17.20 44.53 -2.44
N MET A 750 -16.68 44.15 -3.61
CA MET A 750 -17.41 44.26 -4.87
C MET A 750 -18.28 43.01 -5.04
N ALA A 751 -19.60 43.14 -5.03
CA ALA A 751 -20.51 42.00 -5.13
C ALA A 751 -21.50 42.18 -6.29
N ASN A 752 -21.16 41.70 -7.48
CA ASN A 752 -22.12 41.68 -8.59
C ASN A 752 -23.14 40.55 -8.35
N SER A 753 -24.39 40.88 -8.01
CA SER A 753 -25.45 39.86 -7.92
C SER A 753 -25.84 39.34 -9.30
N SER A 754 -26.15 38.04 -9.35
CA SER A 754 -26.76 37.40 -10.52
C SER A 754 -28.28 37.64 -10.57
N VAL A 755 -28.95 37.11 -11.60
CA VAL A 755 -30.36 37.33 -11.99
C VAL A 755 -31.40 37.13 -10.86
N ILE A 756 -31.06 36.43 -9.76
CA ILE A 756 -31.97 36.13 -8.64
C ILE A 756 -31.58 36.95 -7.42
N CYS A 757 -32.47 37.85 -7.00
CA CYS A 757 -32.26 38.72 -5.85
C CYS A 757 -32.84 38.10 -4.57
N PRO A 758 -32.05 38.01 -3.48
CA PRO A 758 -32.51 37.46 -2.20
C PRO A 758 -33.69 38.25 -1.64
N GLN A 759 -34.48 37.64 -0.76
CA GLN A 759 -35.51 38.37 -0.02
C GLN A 759 -34.90 39.53 0.78
N ASN A 760 -33.83 39.25 1.53
CA ASN A 760 -33.17 40.22 2.39
C ASN A 760 -31.66 40.30 2.13
N THR A 761 -31.13 41.50 2.00
CA THR A 761 -29.69 41.77 1.89
C THR A 761 -29.25 42.70 3.01
N THR A 762 -28.21 42.33 3.75
CA THR A 762 -27.61 43.14 4.83
C THR A 762 -26.13 43.38 4.53
N VAL A 763 -25.71 44.64 4.61
CA VAL A 763 -24.32 45.06 4.46
C VAL A 763 -23.86 45.79 5.72
N THR A 764 -22.77 45.33 6.33
CA THR A 764 -22.15 45.97 7.48
C THR A 764 -20.67 46.24 7.19
N ALA A 765 -20.26 47.50 7.29
CA ALA A 765 -18.88 47.93 7.05
C ALA A 765 -18.35 48.80 8.20
N SER A 766 -17.12 48.53 8.65
CA SER A 766 -16.41 49.33 9.66
C SER A 766 -15.26 50.20 9.10
N GLY A 767 -15.08 50.24 7.77
CA GLY A 767 -14.04 51.02 7.08
C GLY A 767 -14.37 51.27 5.60
N THR A 768 -13.40 51.67 4.77
CA THR A 768 -13.64 51.98 3.35
C THR A 768 -14.08 50.75 2.55
N SER A 769 -15.37 50.67 2.17
CA SER A 769 -15.95 49.50 1.49
C SER A 769 -16.79 49.87 0.26
N LEU A 770 -16.22 49.76 -0.94
CA LEU A 770 -16.97 49.95 -2.19
C LEU A 770 -17.84 48.71 -2.49
N THR A 771 -19.15 48.86 -2.73
CA THR A 771 -20.08 47.72 -2.97
C THR A 771 -21.03 47.94 -4.16
N SER A 772 -20.64 47.50 -5.35
CA SER A 772 -21.42 47.66 -6.59
C SER A 772 -22.47 46.55 -6.80
N ASN A 773 -23.65 46.88 -7.35
CA ASN A 773 -24.69 45.93 -7.87
C ASN A 773 -25.32 44.97 -6.85
N LEU A 774 -25.73 45.49 -5.69
CA LEU A 774 -26.55 44.74 -4.73
C LEU A 774 -28.01 44.68 -5.19
N CYS A 775 -28.69 43.57 -4.95
CA CYS A 775 -30.14 43.52 -5.12
C CYS A 775 -30.82 42.78 -3.96
N ALA A 776 -32.08 43.11 -3.74
CA ALA A 776 -32.96 42.48 -2.76
C ALA A 776 -34.41 42.64 -3.22
N SER A 777 -35.26 41.63 -3.03
CA SER A 777 -36.67 41.69 -3.42
C SER A 777 -37.58 42.26 -2.32
N SER A 778 -37.23 42.08 -1.03
CA SER A 778 -38.01 42.58 0.11
C SER A 778 -37.30 43.72 0.86
N GLN A 779 -36.12 43.45 1.43
CA GLN A 779 -35.43 44.41 2.31
C GLN A 779 -33.93 44.52 2.01
N LEU A 780 -33.44 45.75 1.88
CA LEU A 780 -32.02 46.09 1.84
C LEU A 780 -31.65 46.87 3.11
N THR A 781 -30.69 46.39 3.89
CA THR A 781 -30.18 47.07 5.09
C THR A 781 -28.70 47.36 4.94
N ILE A 782 -28.31 48.61 5.18
CA ILE A 782 -26.92 49.06 5.06
C ILE A 782 -26.54 49.77 6.34
N GLN A 783 -25.49 49.29 6.99
CA GLN A 783 -24.97 49.84 8.21
C GLN A 783 -23.48 50.16 8.02
N ALA A 784 -23.13 51.44 8.12
CA ALA A 784 -21.75 51.88 8.04
C ALA A 784 -21.33 52.54 9.35
N ALA A 785 -20.20 52.08 9.89
CA ALA A 785 -19.50 52.69 11.02
C ALA A 785 -18.09 53.10 10.59
N ASN A 786 -17.51 54.13 11.23
CA ASN A 786 -16.12 54.58 11.06
C ASN A 786 -15.66 54.82 9.59
N THR A 787 -15.66 56.08 9.12
CA THR A 787 -15.07 56.52 7.83
C THR A 787 -15.42 55.68 6.58
N ALA A 788 -16.54 54.96 6.61
CA ALA A 788 -16.89 53.97 5.60
C ALA A 788 -17.63 54.58 4.40
N SER A 789 -16.99 54.58 3.22
CA SER A 789 -17.63 54.97 1.96
C SER A 789 -18.25 53.76 1.28
N ILE A 790 -19.59 53.74 1.09
CA ILE A 790 -20.36 52.66 0.44
C ILE A 790 -21.01 53.18 -0.84
N SER A 791 -20.33 53.03 -1.98
CA SER A 791 -20.95 53.30 -3.29
C SER A 791 -21.72 52.07 -3.75
N ILE A 792 -23.02 52.25 -3.99
CA ILE A 792 -23.93 51.28 -4.59
C ILE A 792 -24.15 51.75 -6.01
N ASN A 793 -23.91 50.90 -7.00
CA ASN A 793 -24.34 51.18 -8.37
C ASN A 793 -25.49 50.22 -8.65
N HIS A 794 -26.68 50.76 -8.90
CA HIS A 794 -27.90 50.06 -9.33
C HIS A 794 -28.43 48.90 -8.46
N THR A 795 -29.70 49.02 -8.05
CA THR A 795 -30.49 47.98 -7.36
C THR A 795 -31.66 47.56 -8.27
N TRP A 796 -31.48 46.50 -9.08
CA TRP A 796 -32.58 45.96 -9.89
C TRP A 796 -32.74 44.45 -9.67
N PRO A 797 -33.94 43.96 -9.29
CA PRO A 797 -35.16 44.71 -8.96
C PRO A 797 -34.99 45.60 -7.71
N CYS A 798 -35.74 46.70 -7.65
CA CYS A 798 -35.77 47.58 -6.48
C CYS A 798 -36.43 46.86 -5.29
N PRO A 799 -35.85 46.89 -4.08
CA PRO A 799 -36.44 46.27 -2.89
C PRO A 799 -37.76 46.96 -2.49
N GLN A 800 -38.64 46.24 -1.79
CA GLN A 800 -39.82 46.87 -1.18
C GLN A 800 -39.41 47.96 -0.17
N SER A 801 -38.36 47.69 0.62
CA SER A 801 -37.86 48.60 1.65
C SER A 801 -36.34 48.67 1.68
N THR A 802 -35.80 49.87 1.89
CA THR A 802 -34.36 50.08 2.10
C THR A 802 -34.12 50.88 3.36
N THR A 803 -33.21 50.42 4.23
CA THR A 803 -32.80 51.10 5.46
C THR A 803 -31.30 51.37 5.44
N ILE A 804 -30.90 52.61 5.68
CA ILE A 804 -29.51 53.03 5.80
C ILE A 804 -29.29 53.61 7.18
N ILE A 805 -28.27 53.11 7.88
CA ILE A 805 -27.84 53.60 9.19
C ILE A 805 -26.38 54.01 9.09
N SER A 806 -26.11 55.27 9.44
CA SER A 806 -24.77 55.84 9.42
C SER A 806 -24.39 56.48 10.75
N SER A 807 -23.14 56.25 11.17
CA SER A 807 -22.46 57.05 12.19
C SER A 807 -21.24 57.81 11.65
N SER A 808 -21.01 57.83 10.32
CA SER A 808 -19.87 58.49 9.67
C SER A 808 -20.16 58.91 8.21
N THR A 809 -19.19 59.43 7.47
CA THR A 809 -19.40 59.80 6.05
C THR A 809 -19.69 58.59 5.17
N ILE A 810 -20.89 58.52 4.58
CA ILE A 810 -21.28 57.57 3.54
C ILE A 810 -21.64 58.30 2.25
N LEU A 811 -21.02 57.93 1.14
CA LEU A 811 -21.41 58.36 -0.20
C LEU A 811 -22.22 57.25 -0.86
N ILE A 812 -23.54 57.42 -0.96
CA ILE A 812 -24.46 56.46 -1.58
C ILE A 812 -24.93 57.01 -2.92
N SER A 813 -24.65 56.28 -3.99
CA SER A 813 -25.20 56.52 -5.33
C SER A 813 -26.32 55.52 -5.63
N ASP A 814 -27.26 55.86 -6.51
CA ASP A 814 -28.23 54.97 -7.17
C ASP A 814 -29.08 54.05 -6.27
N ILE A 815 -29.49 54.54 -5.09
CA ILE A 815 -30.39 53.80 -4.23
C ILE A 815 -31.83 53.79 -4.77
N SER A 816 -32.50 52.65 -4.61
CA SER A 816 -33.93 52.55 -4.94
C SER A 816 -34.70 51.79 -3.86
N ALA A 817 -35.98 52.09 -3.74
CA ALA A 817 -36.95 51.34 -2.96
C ALA A 817 -38.34 51.55 -3.58
N GLN A 818 -39.20 50.52 -3.58
CA GLN A 818 -40.56 50.63 -4.11
C GLN A 818 -41.53 51.27 -3.12
N LYS A 819 -41.47 50.89 -1.84
CA LYS A 819 -42.41 51.37 -0.80
C LYS A 819 -41.76 52.29 0.21
N THR A 820 -40.61 51.92 0.78
CA THR A 820 -40.08 52.66 1.94
C THR A 820 -38.57 52.82 1.88
N LEU A 821 -38.09 54.06 1.99
CA LEU A 821 -36.69 54.40 2.21
C LEU A 821 -36.55 55.02 3.61
N LYS A 822 -35.74 54.40 4.48
CA LYS A 822 -35.41 54.94 5.81
C LYS A 822 -33.93 55.30 5.86
N LEU A 823 -33.65 56.57 6.13
CA LEU A 823 -32.31 57.11 6.31
C LEU A 823 -32.14 57.50 7.77
N THR A 824 -31.10 56.99 8.43
CA THR A 824 -30.74 57.36 9.79
C THR A 824 -29.27 57.74 9.83
N SER A 825 -28.97 58.98 10.18
CA SER A 825 -27.61 59.50 10.28
C SER A 825 -27.35 60.06 11.68
N SER A 826 -26.15 59.86 12.19
CA SER A 826 -25.76 60.31 13.53
C SER A 826 -24.28 60.73 13.55
N GLY A 827 -23.95 61.73 14.38
CA GLY A 827 -22.58 62.26 14.49
C GLY A 827 -22.20 63.16 13.30
N SER A 828 -20.91 63.18 12.94
CA SER A 828 -20.38 63.98 11.81
C SER A 828 -20.46 63.22 10.49
N SER A 829 -21.66 62.79 10.09
CA SER A 829 -21.88 61.94 8.91
C SER A 829 -22.32 62.73 7.67
N ILE A 830 -21.55 62.74 6.59
CA ILE A 830 -22.07 63.18 5.28
C ILE A 830 -22.79 61.98 4.64
N LEU A 831 -24.09 62.07 4.36
CA LEU A 831 -24.88 61.06 3.67
C LEU A 831 -25.32 61.62 2.32
N ASN A 832 -24.47 61.52 1.30
CA ASN A 832 -24.89 61.91 -0.05
C ASN A 832 -25.72 60.77 -0.66
N VAL A 833 -26.94 61.04 -1.12
CA VAL A 833 -27.84 60.03 -1.75
C VAL A 833 -28.10 60.45 -3.19
N ASP A 834 -27.18 60.17 -4.11
CA ASP A 834 -27.31 60.61 -5.50
C ASP A 834 -28.27 59.71 -6.30
N SER A 835 -29.25 60.34 -6.96
CA SER A 835 -30.09 59.81 -8.05
C SER A 835 -30.81 58.48 -7.79
N THR A 836 -32.05 58.52 -7.31
CA THR A 836 -32.93 57.33 -7.37
C THR A 836 -33.41 57.11 -8.81
N VAL A 837 -33.31 55.89 -9.34
CA VAL A 837 -33.98 55.50 -10.60
C VAL A 837 -35.51 55.42 -10.41
N ILE A 838 -35.97 55.11 -9.19
CA ILE A 838 -37.38 55.05 -8.80
C ILE A 838 -37.54 55.67 -7.42
N CYS A 839 -38.42 56.67 -7.31
CA CYS A 839 -38.77 57.29 -6.04
C CYS A 839 -39.72 56.41 -5.22
N PRO A 840 -39.42 56.11 -3.95
CA PRO A 840 -40.27 55.29 -3.08
C PRO A 840 -41.61 55.97 -2.78
N GLN A 841 -42.62 55.19 -2.36
CA GLN A 841 -43.86 55.77 -1.82
C GLN A 841 -43.58 56.63 -0.58
N ASN A 842 -42.82 56.10 0.37
CA ASN A 842 -42.52 56.74 1.64
C ASN A 842 -41.02 56.89 1.85
N THR A 843 -40.56 58.09 2.22
CA THR A 843 -39.20 58.31 2.67
C THR A 843 -39.19 58.91 4.07
N SER A 844 -38.41 58.34 4.98
CA SER A 844 -38.21 58.83 6.34
C SER A 844 -36.73 59.10 6.59
N VAL A 845 -36.43 60.29 7.09
CA VAL A 845 -35.09 60.77 7.37
C VAL A 845 -35.01 61.12 8.84
N VAL A 846 -34.10 60.50 9.58
CA VAL A 846 -33.78 60.84 10.98
C VAL A 846 -32.31 61.21 11.03
N ALA A 847 -32.01 62.45 11.41
CA ALA A 847 -30.65 62.96 11.40
C ALA A 847 -30.29 63.56 12.75
N SER A 848 -29.07 63.26 13.23
CA SER A 848 -28.45 63.91 14.38
C SER A 848 -26.99 64.29 14.12
N GLY A 849 -26.48 65.32 14.82
CA GLY A 849 -25.14 65.87 14.57
C GLY A 849 -24.98 66.47 13.17
N THR A 850 -23.76 66.80 12.73
CA THR A 850 -23.54 67.42 11.41
C THR A 850 -23.78 66.43 10.25
N SER A 851 -25.04 66.36 9.82
CA SER A 851 -25.52 65.41 8.80
C SER A 851 -25.98 66.09 7.50
N MET A 852 -25.23 65.98 6.40
CA MET A 852 -25.67 66.48 5.09
C MET A 852 -26.39 65.37 4.31
N ILE A 853 -27.64 65.58 3.86
CA ILE A 853 -28.46 64.55 3.18
C ILE A 853 -29.08 65.08 1.88
N THR A 854 -28.40 64.90 0.76
CA THR A 854 -28.79 65.46 -0.54
C THR A 854 -29.52 64.47 -1.44
N ASN A 855 -30.33 64.96 -2.40
CA ASN A 855 -30.91 64.21 -3.53
C ASN A 855 -31.95 63.12 -3.18
N ILE A 856 -32.78 63.38 -2.17
CA ILE A 856 -33.88 62.49 -1.73
C ILE A 856 -35.15 62.73 -2.56
N CYS A 857 -35.96 61.69 -2.78
CA CYS A 857 -37.32 61.85 -3.30
C CYS A 857 -38.32 60.88 -2.64
N ALA A 858 -39.62 61.16 -2.82
CA ALA A 858 -40.75 60.32 -2.42
C ALA A 858 -41.97 60.66 -3.28
N THR A 859 -42.86 59.69 -3.50
CA THR A 859 -44.08 59.89 -4.30
C THR A 859 -45.34 60.12 -3.44
N MET A 860 -45.42 59.54 -2.24
CA MET A 860 -46.56 59.69 -1.32
C MET A 860 -46.21 60.54 -0.09
N GLN A 861 -45.22 60.14 0.70
CA GLN A 861 -44.90 60.81 1.97
C GLN A 861 -43.39 60.99 2.17
N LEU A 862 -42.97 62.20 2.53
CA LEU A 862 -41.62 62.49 3.00
C LEU A 862 -41.68 62.96 4.47
N THR A 863 -40.98 62.28 5.37
CA THR A 863 -40.88 62.67 6.79
C THR A 863 -39.43 62.97 7.14
N ILE A 864 -39.17 64.16 7.69
CA ILE A 864 -37.84 64.61 8.11
C ILE A 864 -37.87 64.90 9.60
N GLN A 865 -37.02 64.23 10.36
CA GLN A 865 -36.83 64.43 11.79
C GLN A 865 -35.37 64.81 12.07
N ALA A 866 -35.14 66.02 12.56
CA ALA A 866 -33.83 66.53 12.93
C ALA A 866 -33.73 66.69 14.45
N ILE A 867 -32.82 65.94 15.07
CA ILE A 867 -32.57 65.92 16.52
C ILE A 867 -31.10 66.30 16.79
N ASP A 868 -30.78 66.99 17.89
CA ASP A 868 -29.40 67.29 18.33
C ASP A 868 -28.44 67.92 17.27
N MET A 869 -28.50 69.25 17.10
CA MET A 869 -27.60 70.06 16.25
C MET A 869 -27.43 69.56 14.79
N ALA A 870 -28.54 69.22 14.11
CA ALA A 870 -28.50 68.50 12.84
C ALA A 870 -28.47 69.35 11.56
N ASN A 871 -27.29 69.74 11.05
CA ASN A 871 -27.22 70.56 9.83
C ASN A 871 -27.56 69.78 8.53
N VAL A 872 -28.85 69.57 8.30
CA VAL A 872 -29.43 68.77 7.20
C VAL A 872 -29.76 69.65 6.01
N SER A 873 -29.02 69.44 4.91
CA SER A 873 -29.29 70.03 3.59
C SER A 873 -29.93 69.01 2.67
N ILE A 874 -31.25 69.12 2.46
CA ILE A 874 -32.03 68.25 1.57
C ILE A 874 -32.30 68.99 0.28
N ASN A 875 -31.75 68.48 -0.81
CA ASN A 875 -32.10 68.88 -2.19
C ASN A 875 -33.03 67.83 -2.76
N GLN A 876 -34.32 68.16 -2.93
CA GLN A 876 -35.29 67.19 -3.43
C GLN A 876 -35.28 67.15 -4.96
N THR A 877 -35.34 65.95 -5.53
CA THR A 877 -35.53 65.77 -6.97
C THR A 877 -36.98 65.36 -7.27
N SER A 878 -37.48 65.73 -8.46
CA SER A 878 -38.82 65.37 -8.94
C SER A 878 -39.01 63.84 -8.95
N PRO A 879 -40.21 63.31 -8.61
CA PRO A 879 -41.48 63.99 -8.30
C PRO A 879 -41.62 64.55 -6.87
N CYS A 880 -42.53 65.51 -6.70
CA CYS A 880 -42.97 65.99 -5.39
C CYS A 880 -43.86 64.96 -4.69
N PRO A 881 -43.79 64.77 -3.35
CA PRO A 881 -44.62 63.82 -2.65
C PRO A 881 -46.01 64.43 -2.45
N THR A 882 -47.01 63.60 -2.20
CA THR A 882 -48.34 64.09 -1.82
C THR A 882 -48.29 64.83 -0.47
N TYR A 883 -47.53 64.31 0.49
CA TYR A 883 -47.42 64.81 1.86
C TYR A 883 -45.96 64.99 2.29
N VAL A 884 -45.65 66.10 2.93
CA VAL A 884 -44.33 66.36 3.52
C VAL A 884 -44.50 66.79 4.97
N SER A 885 -43.78 66.14 5.89
CA SER A 885 -43.73 66.50 7.31
C SER A 885 -42.30 66.75 7.75
N VAL A 886 -42.05 67.93 8.31
CA VAL A 886 -40.75 68.31 8.87
C VAL A 886 -40.93 68.56 10.37
N ASN A 887 -40.15 67.87 11.20
CA ASN A 887 -40.07 68.10 12.63
C ASN A 887 -38.61 68.33 13.03
N SER A 888 -38.32 69.50 13.59
CA SER A 888 -36.97 69.83 14.04
C SER A 888 -36.98 70.37 15.46
N SER A 889 -36.11 69.80 16.28
CA SER A 889 -35.73 70.34 17.59
C SER A 889 -34.31 70.94 17.60
N SER A 890 -33.73 71.17 16.41
CA SER A 890 -32.36 71.70 16.24
C SER A 890 -32.18 72.46 14.91
N ASN A 891 -30.97 73.00 14.66
CA ASN A 891 -30.62 73.72 13.43
C ASN A 891 -30.88 72.83 12.21
N LEU A 892 -31.70 73.28 11.24
CA LEU A 892 -32.08 72.50 10.05
C LEU A 892 -32.08 73.44 8.83
N SER A 893 -31.48 73.05 7.71
CA SER A 893 -31.34 73.91 6.51
C SER A 893 -31.83 73.21 5.23
N ILE A 894 -33.14 73.22 4.95
CA ILE A 894 -33.72 72.46 3.83
C ILE A 894 -33.83 73.29 2.55
N SER A 895 -33.22 72.86 1.43
CA SER A 895 -33.28 73.60 0.15
C SER A 895 -33.91 72.79 -0.98
N GLY A 896 -35.06 73.19 -1.50
CA GLY A 896 -35.69 72.54 -2.67
C GLY A 896 -36.82 71.59 -2.32
N ILE A 897 -37.49 71.77 -1.18
CA ILE A 897 -38.64 70.96 -0.78
C ILE A 897 -39.90 71.32 -1.59
N CYS A 898 -40.67 70.31 -2.00
CA CYS A 898 -41.97 70.51 -2.65
C CYS A 898 -42.98 69.45 -2.21
N ALA A 899 -44.27 69.77 -2.28
CA ALA A 899 -45.39 68.86 -1.97
C ALA A 899 -46.59 69.18 -2.88
N TYR A 900 -47.42 68.18 -3.20
CA TYR A 900 -48.65 68.38 -3.98
C TYR A 900 -49.85 68.78 -3.12
N ASN A 901 -50.13 68.06 -2.03
CA ASN A 901 -51.33 68.32 -1.22
C ASN A 901 -50.99 69.08 0.05
N GLU A 902 -50.02 68.61 0.83
CA GLU A 902 -49.82 69.12 2.18
C GLU A 902 -48.33 69.17 2.58
N LEU A 903 -47.94 70.32 3.13
CA LEU A 903 -46.65 70.54 3.78
C LEU A 903 -46.89 70.91 5.25
N GLN A 904 -46.49 70.06 6.19
CA GLN A 904 -46.52 70.32 7.62
C GLN A 904 -45.11 70.55 8.16
N MET A 905 -44.92 71.60 8.95
CA MET A 905 -43.63 71.94 9.55
C MET A 905 -43.78 72.33 11.01
N TYR A 906 -43.04 71.64 11.89
CA TYR A 906 -42.93 71.92 13.31
C TYR A 906 -41.47 72.20 13.65
N VAL A 907 -41.17 73.43 14.06
CA VAL A 907 -39.79 73.89 14.28
C VAL A 907 -39.66 74.51 15.66
N HIS A 908 -38.89 73.85 16.52
CA HIS A 908 -38.58 74.29 17.88
C HIS A 908 -37.07 74.55 18.02
N GLN A 909 -36.71 75.73 18.52
CA GLN A 909 -35.37 76.18 18.93
C GLN A 909 -34.37 76.69 17.88
N THR A 910 -33.45 77.51 18.41
CA THR A 910 -32.53 78.46 17.76
C THR A 910 -31.69 77.86 16.64
N SER A 911 -32.12 78.01 15.38
CA SER A 911 -31.46 78.84 14.34
C SER A 911 -31.71 78.36 12.89
N GLY A 912 -32.12 79.32 12.05
CA GLY A 912 -31.93 79.36 10.59
C GLY A 912 -32.51 78.22 9.72
N LEU A 913 -33.82 78.19 9.48
CA LEU A 913 -34.47 77.32 8.48
C LEU A 913 -34.59 78.00 7.11
N ILE A 914 -33.51 78.02 6.33
CA ILE A 914 -33.60 78.55 4.96
C ILE A 914 -34.33 77.54 4.08
N ILE A 915 -35.64 77.71 3.89
CA ILE A 915 -36.41 77.01 2.87
C ILE A 915 -36.25 77.76 1.55
N ASN A 916 -35.70 77.10 0.54
CA ASN A 916 -35.77 77.53 -0.85
C ASN A 916 -36.72 76.57 -1.58
N SER A 917 -38.02 76.83 -1.57
CA SER A 917 -38.97 76.00 -2.32
C SER A 917 -38.76 76.18 -3.82
N SER A 918 -38.92 75.09 -4.58
CA SER A 918 -38.87 75.12 -6.04
C SER A 918 -40.26 74.76 -6.63
N ILE A 919 -40.71 75.60 -7.56
CA ILE A 919 -41.71 75.41 -8.65
C ILE A 919 -43.14 74.94 -8.30
N VAL A 920 -43.39 74.08 -7.31
CA VAL A 920 -44.71 73.51 -7.01
C VAL A 920 -45.15 73.83 -5.58
N CYS A 921 -46.20 74.63 -5.45
CA CYS A 921 -46.84 74.94 -4.18
C CYS A 921 -47.89 73.88 -3.83
N PRO A 922 -47.94 73.37 -2.59
CA PRO A 922 -48.97 72.44 -2.16
C PRO A 922 -50.33 73.13 -2.05
N ASP A 923 -51.42 72.36 -2.05
CA ASP A 923 -52.74 72.90 -1.73
C ASP A 923 -52.77 73.52 -0.33
N MET A 924 -52.19 72.85 0.66
CA MET A 924 -52.13 73.30 2.05
C MET A 924 -50.69 73.35 2.58
N THR A 925 -50.35 74.43 3.28
CA THR A 925 -49.09 74.54 4.03
C THR A 925 -49.42 74.93 5.47
N TYR A 926 -49.00 74.11 6.43
CA TYR A 926 -49.15 74.33 7.87
C TYR A 926 -47.78 74.48 8.53
N VAL A 927 -47.55 75.58 9.24
CA VAL A 927 -46.25 75.91 9.84
C VAL A 927 -46.42 76.32 11.29
N VAL A 928 -45.74 75.63 12.20
CA VAL A 928 -45.59 76.03 13.61
C VAL A 928 -44.12 76.32 13.86
N ALA A 929 -43.83 77.57 14.23
CA ALA A 929 -42.48 78.05 14.46
C ALA A 929 -42.38 78.71 15.84
N SER A 930 -41.41 78.29 16.65
CA SER A 930 -41.07 78.94 17.92
C SER A 930 -39.57 79.28 18.01
N GLU A 931 -39.19 80.22 18.89
CA GLU A 931 -37.79 80.50 19.30
C GLU A 931 -36.76 80.71 18.15
N GLN A 932 -36.72 81.93 17.57
CA GLN A 932 -35.73 82.35 16.54
C GLN A 932 -35.67 81.47 15.26
N ALA A 933 -36.77 80.80 14.90
CA ALA A 933 -36.90 80.18 13.59
C ALA A 933 -36.93 81.24 12.48
N TYR A 934 -36.18 81.04 11.39
CA TYR A 934 -36.20 81.92 10.20
C TYR A 934 -36.66 81.07 9.03
N ILE A 935 -37.85 81.33 8.46
CA ILE A 935 -38.46 80.54 7.37
C ILE A 935 -38.67 81.47 6.17
N THR A 936 -38.17 81.10 4.99
CA THR A 936 -38.28 81.90 3.76
C THR A 936 -38.99 81.14 2.64
N ASN A 937 -39.50 81.83 1.62
CA ASN A 937 -40.03 81.25 0.38
C ASN A 937 -41.16 80.22 0.54
N LEU A 938 -42.03 80.41 1.54
CA LEU A 938 -43.28 79.65 1.69
C LEU A 938 -44.26 79.94 0.57
N CYS A 939 -45.01 78.92 0.13
CA CYS A 939 -46.16 79.07 -0.74
C CYS A 939 -47.23 77.99 -0.51
N ALA A 940 -48.45 78.26 -0.96
CA ALA A 940 -49.59 77.33 -1.01
C ALA A 940 -50.58 77.77 -2.09
N ASN A 941 -51.34 76.85 -2.69
CA ASN A 941 -52.38 77.17 -3.69
C ASN A 941 -53.74 77.48 -3.04
N VAL A 942 -54.13 76.72 -2.01
CA VAL A 942 -55.45 76.82 -1.38
C VAL A 942 -55.35 77.51 -0.03
N GLU A 943 -54.56 76.96 0.90
CA GLU A 943 -54.51 77.43 2.29
C GLU A 943 -53.08 77.48 2.84
N LEU A 944 -52.73 78.61 3.44
CA LEU A 944 -51.51 78.78 4.21
C LEU A 944 -51.88 79.07 5.66
N ASP A 945 -51.50 78.21 6.59
CA ASP A 945 -51.72 78.38 8.03
C ASP A 945 -50.36 78.45 8.75
N VAL A 946 -50.16 79.53 9.51
CA VAL A 946 -48.88 79.85 10.14
C VAL A 946 -49.09 80.26 11.59
N GLU A 947 -48.55 79.46 12.51
CA GLU A 947 -48.45 79.76 13.93
C GLU A 947 -47.02 80.16 14.29
N VAL A 948 -46.85 81.36 14.82
CA VAL A 948 -45.55 81.94 15.17
C VAL A 948 -45.55 82.30 16.65
N TYR A 949 -44.55 81.79 17.37
CA TYR A 949 -44.31 82.07 18.79
C TYR A 949 -42.93 82.73 18.97
N ASP A 950 -42.85 83.75 19.83
CA ASP A 950 -41.63 84.46 20.24
C ASP A 950 -40.84 85.12 19.08
N LEU A 951 -39.51 84.98 19.02
CA LEU A 951 -38.62 85.71 18.07
C LEU A 951 -38.56 85.12 16.65
N ALA A 952 -39.49 84.27 16.24
CA ALA A 952 -39.48 83.69 14.90
C ALA A 952 -39.76 84.73 13.79
N ILE A 953 -39.21 84.47 12.60
CA ILE A 953 -39.34 85.27 11.38
C ILE A 953 -39.85 84.34 10.28
N VAL A 954 -40.99 84.68 9.69
CA VAL A 954 -41.57 83.96 8.57
C VAL A 954 -41.72 84.93 7.40
N GLN A 955 -41.04 84.62 6.29
CA GLN A 955 -41.05 85.38 5.05
C GLN A 955 -41.61 84.51 3.92
N PRO A 956 -42.78 84.83 3.35
CA PRO A 956 -43.32 84.13 2.19
C PRO A 956 -42.50 84.42 0.94
N ASN A 957 -42.67 83.59 -0.08
CA ASN A 957 -42.04 83.80 -1.38
C ASN A 957 -42.54 85.12 -2.01
N THR A 958 -41.60 85.97 -2.43
CA THR A 958 -41.92 87.26 -3.07
C THR A 958 -42.37 87.12 -4.54
N SER A 959 -42.43 85.89 -5.07
CA SER A 959 -42.88 85.57 -6.43
C SER A 959 -44.35 85.10 -6.52
N TRP A 960 -45.25 86.04 -6.83
CA TRP A 960 -46.53 85.97 -7.60
C TRP A 960 -47.60 84.87 -7.36
N LEU A 961 -47.49 83.94 -6.40
CA LEU A 961 -48.56 82.97 -6.08
C LEU A 961 -49.06 83.16 -4.64
N CYS A 962 -50.21 83.84 -4.50
CA CYS A 962 -50.92 83.97 -3.23
C CYS A 962 -51.96 82.86 -3.07
N PRO A 963 -52.07 82.22 -1.90
CA PRO A 963 -53.09 81.20 -1.64
C PRO A 963 -54.49 81.81 -1.63
N GLN A 964 -55.52 80.98 -1.81
CA GLN A 964 -56.90 81.45 -1.66
C GLN A 964 -57.18 81.95 -0.23
N LYS A 965 -56.65 81.25 0.78
CA LYS A 965 -56.83 81.56 2.19
C LYS A 965 -55.47 81.60 2.91
N THR A 966 -55.28 82.60 3.77
CA THR A 966 -54.13 82.66 4.68
C THR A 966 -54.61 82.85 6.11
N VAL A 967 -54.14 82.02 7.04
CA VAL A 967 -54.36 82.13 8.49
C VAL A 967 -53.00 82.36 9.15
N VAL A 968 -52.91 83.39 9.98
CA VAL A 968 -51.69 83.73 10.72
C VAL A 968 -52.04 83.93 12.19
N THR A 969 -51.42 83.14 13.06
CA THR A 969 -51.48 83.33 14.51
C THR A 969 -50.10 83.72 15.02
N ALA A 970 -49.95 84.91 15.57
CA ALA A 970 -48.68 85.43 16.10
C ALA A 970 -48.80 85.74 17.60
N THR A 971 -47.95 85.14 18.42
CA THR A 971 -47.92 85.32 19.89
C THR A 971 -46.51 85.70 20.38
N ASN A 972 -46.36 86.81 21.12
CA ASN A 972 -45.08 87.36 21.62
C ASN A 972 -44.02 87.68 20.52
N VAL A 973 -44.44 88.04 19.32
CA VAL A 973 -43.57 88.30 18.16
C VAL A 973 -43.27 89.79 18.00
N ASN A 974 -41.99 90.17 17.94
CA ASN A 974 -41.54 91.56 17.74
C ASN A 974 -40.92 91.83 16.35
N ASN A 975 -41.34 91.06 15.33
CA ASN A 975 -40.80 91.12 13.97
C ASN A 975 -41.87 91.46 12.91
N THR A 976 -41.45 92.08 11.81
CA THR A 976 -42.30 92.34 10.64
C THR A 976 -42.63 91.04 9.90
N LEU A 977 -43.91 90.72 9.77
CA LEU A 977 -44.43 89.56 9.04
C LEU A 977 -45.21 90.02 7.81
N SER A 978 -44.72 89.72 6.60
CA SER A 978 -45.44 89.97 5.34
C SER A 978 -46.15 88.70 4.89
N PHE A 979 -47.41 88.76 4.46
CA PHE A 979 -48.16 87.64 3.88
C PHE A 979 -49.08 88.12 2.75
N CYS A 980 -49.57 87.22 1.89
CA CYS A 980 -50.57 87.55 0.88
C CYS A 980 -51.67 86.48 0.79
N ALA A 981 -52.84 86.83 0.24
CA ALA A 981 -53.95 85.91 -0.03
C ALA A 981 -54.87 86.49 -1.12
N LEU A 982 -55.54 85.64 -1.91
CA LEU A 982 -56.46 86.06 -2.96
C LEU A 982 -57.90 86.29 -2.46
N ASN A 983 -58.46 85.37 -1.66
CA ASN A 983 -59.86 85.45 -1.24
C ASN A 983 -60.01 85.93 0.20
N SER A 984 -59.34 85.28 1.15
CA SER A 984 -59.53 85.57 2.57
C SER A 984 -58.23 85.51 3.37
N MET A 985 -58.03 86.47 4.26
CA MET A 985 -56.93 86.46 5.21
C MET A 985 -57.45 86.59 6.65
N PHE A 986 -57.01 85.73 7.53
CA PHE A 986 -57.29 85.74 8.97
C PHE A 986 -56.00 85.98 9.73
N ILE A 987 -55.95 87.05 10.51
CA ILE A 987 -54.76 87.42 11.29
C ILE A 987 -55.17 87.49 12.75
N ASN A 988 -54.55 86.68 13.60
CA ASN A 988 -54.73 86.68 15.04
C ASN A 988 -53.40 87.05 15.71
N VAL A 989 -53.36 88.18 16.42
CA VAL A 989 -52.13 88.77 16.96
C VAL A 989 -52.28 88.99 18.46
N ILE A 990 -51.45 88.33 19.26
CA ILE A 990 -51.49 88.38 20.73
C ILE A 990 -50.13 88.87 21.25
N ASN A 991 -50.10 89.99 21.98
CA ASN A 991 -48.86 90.60 22.51
C ASN A 991 -47.72 90.71 21.48
N SER A 992 -48.05 91.08 20.24
CA SER A 992 -47.09 91.07 19.12
C SER A 992 -47.24 92.29 18.22
N THR A 993 -46.19 92.64 17.49
CA THR A 993 -46.27 93.64 16.40
C THR A 993 -46.32 92.94 15.05
N PHE A 994 -47.36 93.20 14.27
CA PHE A 994 -47.55 92.70 12.90
C PHE A 994 -47.55 93.88 11.94
N VAL A 995 -46.74 93.82 10.88
CA VAL A 995 -46.68 94.87 9.85
C VAL A 995 -46.95 94.22 8.50
N TYR A 996 -48.11 94.52 7.92
CA TYR A 996 -48.43 94.08 6.57
C TYR A 996 -47.69 94.96 5.56
N ASN A 997 -46.72 94.41 4.84
CA ASN A 997 -46.03 95.12 3.76
C ASN A 997 -46.32 94.37 2.45
N SER A 998 -47.11 94.95 1.56
CA SER A 998 -47.53 94.30 0.31
C SER A 998 -47.26 95.17 -0.91
N THR A 999 -46.49 94.62 -1.83
CA THR A 999 -46.41 95.00 -3.25
C THR A 999 -47.36 94.14 -4.12
N GLN A 1000 -48.26 93.37 -3.51
CA GLN A 1000 -49.12 92.34 -4.12
C GLN A 1000 -50.63 92.60 -3.86
N PRO A 1001 -51.56 92.00 -4.63
CA PRO A 1001 -53.00 92.29 -4.52
C PRO A 1001 -53.59 91.94 -3.15
N CYS A 1002 -54.48 92.80 -2.66
CA CYS A 1002 -55.20 92.60 -1.41
C CYS A 1002 -56.24 91.49 -1.50
N PRO A 1003 -56.46 90.72 -0.41
CA PRO A 1003 -57.54 89.75 -0.35
C PRO A 1003 -58.91 90.41 -0.51
N ILE A 1004 -59.91 89.67 -1.00
CA ILE A 1004 -61.31 90.13 -1.02
C ILE A 1004 -61.82 90.40 0.39
N ASN A 1005 -61.50 89.51 1.35
CA ASN A 1005 -61.91 89.63 2.74
C ASN A 1005 -60.71 89.54 3.69
N ILE A 1006 -60.61 90.46 4.64
CA ILE A 1006 -59.57 90.43 5.69
C ILE A 1006 -60.26 90.41 7.05
N THR A 1007 -59.85 89.52 7.95
CA THR A 1007 -60.28 89.51 9.36
C THR A 1007 -59.06 89.62 10.26
N ILE A 1008 -59.04 90.61 11.14
CA ILE A 1008 -57.94 90.89 12.06
C ILE A 1008 -58.46 90.79 13.48
N THR A 1009 -57.82 90.00 14.32
CA THR A 1009 -58.02 89.95 15.76
C THR A 1009 -56.71 90.34 16.43
N ALA A 1010 -56.70 91.44 17.17
CA ALA A 1010 -55.54 91.94 17.90
C ALA A 1010 -55.86 92.09 19.38
N SER A 1011 -55.04 91.50 20.26
CA SER A 1011 -55.26 91.58 21.71
C SER A 1011 -53.98 91.73 22.54
N ASN A 1012 -54.13 92.27 23.76
CA ASN A 1012 -53.08 92.30 24.81
C ASN A 1012 -51.79 93.05 24.42
N GLY A 1013 -51.91 94.31 24.01
CA GLY A 1013 -50.75 95.17 23.67
C GLY A 1013 -50.24 95.01 22.24
N SER A 1014 -50.94 94.25 21.39
CA SER A 1014 -50.56 94.04 20.00
C SER A 1014 -50.65 95.32 19.17
N ASN A 1015 -49.76 95.45 18.18
CA ASN A 1015 -49.83 96.51 17.17
C ASN A 1015 -49.89 95.89 15.78
N VAL A 1016 -50.92 96.20 14.99
CA VAL A 1016 -51.08 95.76 13.61
C VAL A 1016 -50.99 96.97 12.70
N PHE A 1017 -50.04 97.01 11.76
CA PHE A 1017 -49.80 98.16 10.89
C PHE A 1017 -49.98 97.82 9.41
N ASN A 1018 -50.40 98.82 8.64
CA ASN A 1018 -50.30 98.91 7.18
C ASN A 1018 -51.12 97.87 6.39
N VAL A 1019 -52.34 97.57 6.87
CA VAL A 1019 -53.27 96.66 6.19
C VAL A 1019 -53.81 97.31 4.92
N CYS A 1020 -53.81 96.59 3.81
CA CYS A 1020 -54.22 97.12 2.50
C CYS A 1020 -55.75 97.07 2.24
N SER A 1021 -56.23 97.74 1.18
CA SER A 1021 -57.67 97.85 0.84
C SER A 1021 -58.31 96.55 0.33
N SER A 1022 -59.26 95.99 1.08
CA SER A 1022 -60.06 94.83 0.66
C SER A 1022 -61.50 95.22 0.30
N LEU A 1023 -62.29 94.28 -0.24
CA LEU A 1023 -63.72 94.51 -0.40
C LEU A 1023 -64.41 94.57 0.97
N ASN A 1024 -64.07 93.65 1.88
CA ASN A 1024 -64.57 93.65 3.27
C ASN A 1024 -63.45 93.41 4.30
N THR A 1025 -63.26 94.36 5.21
CA THR A 1025 -62.31 94.23 6.32
C THR A 1025 -63.05 94.15 7.64
N ASN A 1026 -62.86 93.07 8.41
CA ASN A 1026 -63.35 92.92 9.78
C ASN A 1026 -62.19 93.08 10.77
N ILE A 1027 -62.31 93.97 11.75
CA ILE A 1027 -61.27 94.23 12.75
C ILE A 1027 -61.86 94.06 14.14
N TYR A 1028 -61.22 93.22 14.95
CA TYR A 1028 -61.51 93.00 16.36
C TYR A 1028 -60.27 93.38 17.16
N ALA A 1029 -60.30 94.49 17.88
CA ALA A 1029 -59.16 94.99 18.65
C ALA A 1029 -59.49 95.12 20.15
N LYS A 1030 -58.60 94.62 21.02
CA LYS A 1030 -58.75 94.70 22.48
C LYS A 1030 -57.42 95.04 23.17
N ASN A 1031 -57.30 96.19 23.83
CA ASN A 1031 -56.01 96.70 24.35
C ASN A 1031 -54.92 96.70 23.27
N SER A 1032 -55.21 97.12 22.04
CA SER A 1032 -54.28 96.97 20.90
C SER A 1032 -54.43 98.11 19.90
N THR A 1033 -53.38 98.36 19.13
CA THR A 1033 -53.37 99.36 18.07
C THR A 1033 -53.52 98.66 16.71
N VAL A 1034 -54.44 99.12 15.86
CA VAL A 1034 -54.55 98.65 14.47
C VAL A 1034 -54.57 99.85 13.54
N LEU A 1035 -53.61 99.95 12.63
CA LEU A 1035 -53.49 101.01 11.63
C LEU A 1035 -53.66 100.43 10.23
N THR A 1036 -54.72 100.83 9.52
CA THR A 1036 -54.84 100.59 8.08
C THR A 1036 -54.23 101.76 7.31
N ASP A 1037 -53.59 101.49 6.18
CA ASP A 1037 -52.94 102.48 5.31
C ASP A 1037 -53.92 103.58 4.79
N GLU A 1038 -53.43 104.81 4.60
CA GLU A 1038 -54.12 105.94 3.94
C GLU A 1038 -54.26 105.77 2.41
N PHE A 1039 -53.40 104.99 1.77
CA PHE A 1039 -53.29 104.89 0.30
C PHE A 1039 -54.26 103.89 -0.35
N GLY A 1040 -55.08 103.19 0.44
CA GLY A 1040 -56.15 102.34 -0.06
C GLY A 1040 -57.26 102.11 0.97
N CYS A 1041 -58.47 102.62 0.69
CA CYS A 1041 -59.64 102.45 1.55
C CYS A 1041 -60.45 101.22 1.12
N SER A 1042 -60.87 100.38 2.08
CA SER A 1042 -61.69 99.19 1.78
C SER A 1042 -63.12 99.60 1.38
N SER A 1043 -63.91 98.80 0.66
CA SER A 1043 -65.30 99.20 0.38
C SER A 1043 -66.17 99.19 1.64
N VAL A 1044 -66.09 98.11 2.43
CA VAL A 1044 -66.81 97.98 3.71
C VAL A 1044 -65.83 97.59 4.81
N VAL A 1045 -65.91 98.26 5.95
CA VAL A 1045 -65.10 97.94 7.14
C VAL A 1045 -66.01 97.75 8.35
N ASN A 1046 -65.92 96.59 9.01
CA ASN A 1046 -66.55 96.34 10.30
C ASN A 1046 -65.47 96.38 11.39
N VAL A 1047 -65.61 97.26 12.38
CA VAL A 1047 -64.65 97.41 13.47
C VAL A 1047 -65.36 97.18 14.80
N THR A 1048 -64.82 96.29 15.61
CA THR A 1048 -65.14 96.16 17.03
C THR A 1048 -63.89 96.43 17.85
N ALA A 1049 -63.87 97.56 18.56
CA ALA A 1049 -62.74 97.96 19.41
C ALA A 1049 -63.19 98.05 20.88
N THR A 1050 -62.43 97.44 21.79
CA THR A 1050 -62.75 97.38 23.22
C THR A 1050 -61.52 97.65 24.07
N ASN A 1051 -61.69 98.23 25.27
CA ASN A 1051 -60.62 98.42 26.28
C ASN A 1051 -59.35 99.09 25.72
N LEU A 1052 -59.28 100.43 25.70
CA LEU A 1052 -58.05 101.18 25.33
C LEU A 1052 -57.44 100.84 23.94
N ALA A 1053 -58.23 100.26 23.04
CA ALA A 1053 -57.79 99.98 21.67
C ALA A 1053 -57.81 101.26 20.82
N VAL A 1054 -56.81 101.43 19.95
CA VAL A 1054 -56.74 102.55 19.00
C VAL A 1054 -56.74 101.99 17.58
N VAL A 1055 -57.78 102.28 16.80
CA VAL A 1055 -57.95 101.76 15.44
C VAL A 1055 -58.04 102.89 14.43
N TYR A 1056 -57.21 102.88 13.39
CA TYR A 1056 -57.30 103.79 12.25
C TYR A 1056 -57.82 103.01 11.05
N VAL A 1057 -58.94 103.45 10.47
CA VAL A 1057 -59.60 102.77 9.35
C VAL A 1057 -59.99 103.73 8.22
N CYS A 1058 -59.92 103.26 6.97
CA CYS A 1058 -60.46 103.96 5.82
C CYS A 1058 -61.41 103.09 5.01
N ALA A 1059 -62.57 103.63 4.61
CA ALA A 1059 -63.49 102.96 3.70
C ALA A 1059 -64.11 103.89 2.64
N THR A 1060 -64.40 103.36 1.45
CA THR A 1060 -65.03 104.11 0.35
C THR A 1060 -66.55 104.08 0.37
N SER A 1061 -67.17 103.02 0.91
CA SER A 1061 -68.64 102.85 0.88
C SER A 1061 -69.29 102.88 2.25
N ALA A 1062 -68.83 102.10 3.24
CA ALA A 1062 -69.42 102.08 4.58
C ALA A 1062 -68.44 101.61 5.66
N ILE A 1063 -68.51 102.24 6.84
CA ILE A 1063 -67.83 101.81 8.07
C ILE A 1063 -68.88 101.50 9.13
N TYR A 1064 -68.88 100.26 9.63
CA TYR A 1064 -69.69 99.83 10.76
C TYR A 1064 -68.78 99.71 11.99
N ALA A 1065 -68.87 100.65 12.90
CA ALA A 1065 -67.98 100.72 14.07
C ALA A 1065 -68.74 100.51 15.38
N VAL A 1066 -68.22 99.61 16.20
CA VAL A 1066 -68.65 99.39 17.59
C VAL A 1066 -67.44 99.61 18.49
N ALA A 1067 -67.47 100.68 19.28
CA ALA A 1067 -66.42 101.02 20.23
C ALA A 1067 -66.98 101.00 21.66
N SER A 1068 -66.29 100.32 22.58
CA SER A 1068 -66.67 100.31 23.99
C SER A 1068 -65.45 100.38 24.93
N PHE A 1069 -65.65 100.93 26.14
CA PHE A 1069 -64.65 100.99 27.21
C PHE A 1069 -63.33 101.70 26.82
N ASN A 1070 -63.37 103.02 26.58
CA ASN A 1070 -62.21 103.87 26.25
C ASN A 1070 -61.44 103.44 24.98
N ALA A 1071 -62.12 102.89 23.97
CA ALA A 1071 -61.51 102.67 22.66
C ALA A 1071 -61.62 103.94 21.81
N THR A 1072 -60.65 104.17 20.92
CA THR A 1072 -60.65 105.28 19.97
C THR A 1072 -60.57 104.73 18.54
N ILE A 1073 -61.54 105.07 17.69
CA ILE A 1073 -61.55 104.73 16.27
C ILE A 1073 -61.41 106.00 15.44
N TYR A 1074 -60.30 106.14 14.74
CA TYR A 1074 -60.09 107.19 13.73
C TYR A 1074 -60.54 106.66 12.37
N TYR A 1075 -61.41 107.39 11.68
CA TYR A 1075 -62.01 106.90 10.44
C TYR A 1075 -62.00 107.92 9.29
N LYS A 1076 -61.81 107.43 8.06
CA LYS A 1076 -61.89 108.22 6.81
C LYS A 1076 -62.87 107.54 5.85
N GLY A 1077 -64.04 108.16 5.61
CA GLY A 1077 -65.10 107.56 4.78
C GLY A 1077 -66.53 107.69 5.35
N PRO A 1078 -67.55 107.11 4.68
CA PRO A 1078 -68.95 107.15 5.13
C PRO A 1078 -69.18 106.23 6.34
N LEU A 1079 -69.63 106.79 7.47
CA LEU A 1079 -70.00 106.02 8.66
C LEU A 1079 -71.46 105.52 8.54
N ALA A 1080 -71.70 104.23 8.78
CA ALA A 1080 -73.05 103.64 8.70
C ALA A 1080 -73.91 104.00 9.92
N SER A 1081 -75.22 104.15 9.71
CA SER A 1081 -76.20 104.66 10.70
C SER A 1081 -76.41 103.78 11.94
N ASN A 1082 -75.98 102.52 11.88
CA ASN A 1082 -76.04 101.53 12.95
C ASN A 1082 -74.69 101.34 13.67
N SER A 1083 -73.73 102.25 13.48
CA SER A 1083 -72.52 102.31 14.31
C SER A 1083 -72.88 102.76 15.73
N SER A 1084 -72.34 102.10 16.76
CA SER A 1084 -72.69 102.35 18.16
C SER A 1084 -71.47 102.64 19.02
N ILE A 1085 -71.60 103.62 19.91
CA ILE A 1085 -70.53 104.08 20.77
C ILE A 1085 -71.00 103.97 22.21
N ASP A 1086 -70.25 103.27 23.06
CA ASP A 1086 -70.50 103.20 24.49
C ASP A 1086 -69.24 103.56 25.29
N GLY A 1087 -69.14 104.83 25.71
CA GLY A 1087 -67.99 105.35 26.47
C GLY A 1087 -66.66 105.32 25.71
N SER A 1088 -66.67 105.70 24.44
CA SER A 1088 -65.53 105.64 23.49
C SER A 1088 -65.57 106.80 22.49
N GLU A 1089 -64.50 107.03 21.74
CA GLU A 1089 -64.42 108.13 20.75
C GLU A 1089 -64.31 107.59 19.31
N ILE A 1090 -65.16 108.09 18.41
CA ILE A 1090 -65.05 107.86 16.96
C ILE A 1090 -64.78 109.21 16.30
N ILE A 1091 -63.58 109.38 15.73
CA ILE A 1091 -63.05 110.68 15.29
C ILE A 1091 -62.81 110.65 13.79
N PRO A 1092 -63.34 111.61 13.01
CA PRO A 1092 -63.00 111.71 11.59
C PRO A 1092 -61.51 112.03 11.44
N TRP A 1093 -60.84 111.23 10.64
CA TRP A 1093 -59.43 111.37 10.27
C TRP A 1093 -59.33 112.29 9.05
N VAL A 1094 -58.69 113.45 9.21
CA VAL A 1094 -58.51 114.47 8.16
C VAL A 1094 -57.32 114.09 7.28
#